data_AF-A0A2S5K662-F1
#
_entry.id   AF-A0A2S5K662-F1
#
_cell.length_a   1.000
_cell.length_b   1.000
_cell.length_c   1.000
_cell.angle_alpha   90.00
_cell.angle_beta   90.00
_cell.angle_gamma   90.00
#
_symmetry.space_group_name_H-M   'P 1'
#
loop_
_entity.id
_entity.type
_entity.pdbx_description
1 polymer ?
#
loop_
_entity_poly.entity_id
_entity_poly.type
_entity_poly.pdbx_seq_one_letter_code
_entity_poly.pdbx_strand_id
1 'polypeptide(L)'
;MITYGSICSGIEAASVAWDGLGWTAAWFAEIEKFPAAVLAHRYPDVPNLGDMTKIAAGVRAGSIPAPAVMVGGTPCQAFSIAGLRKSLDDPRGQLSLSYVDLANAIDEKRIENGEQPAVHLWENVPGSLSTPDNAFGFFLAGIAGENEAFEPGPRPERGKSNEFWRWKKDPEKGSSAGEHLAKWPKSGCIYGPQRQLAWRLLDAQFFGVAQRRRRIFVVASARNDVDPAEILLEFDGLRRDSPPCRKPGKAAPDTFAAGVKVSSHWDDAGNPHPTLYQSFNTGGIGTSNQEVFSQRGAGLVAEPVAFGGGNCSGALDVAACLTAKGQRNDFDVETFAVQSATGELCHTLNAESGETGKGDAAPCIARCGEHAAFPENTRGEVRLVNGDGQITGALSAGGGKPGQGYPSIVTRCEVRRLTPKECERLQGFPDGWTLIPEKKRNALAADELAYLRLTHPDMPEEEAHRLAADGPRYKAIGNSMAVPVMRWIGDRIANQIMLVASVAETRPVDLPALPAAKKKRAPARKVAEDKYPRSFLKWAGGKHSVLDEILAVMPAGKRLIEPFVGSGTVFINAGFKRNLLGDINPDLINLFNQLQGNPDAVINTAHQLEKGCLTNEAYVAIRDEFNGRQAHAVRHAALFLALMRTCFNGLCRYNLKGLFNVGWNKKAGTNYFPLDELQHFAGLQKEMTFVCAGFEDVIGQAGEGDVVFCDPPYEPMPDESGFTAYSGNAFTFEHQTRLVEGLVAARKRGAKVVITNSSAPSVVDLYTRNGFRIMPLAARRSVSCKGDTRKTADDIIAVL
;
A
#
# COMPACT_ATOMS: atom_id res chain seq x y z
N MET A 1 -16.68 -4.95 20.57
CA MET A 1 -16.29 -3.75 19.77
C MET A 1 -15.05 -3.18 20.44
N ILE A 2 -13.97 -2.91 19.69
CA ILE A 2 -12.71 -2.42 20.25
C ILE A 2 -12.80 -0.90 20.36
N THR A 3 -12.48 -0.35 21.53
CA THR A 3 -12.36 1.09 21.75
C THR A 3 -10.90 1.51 21.80
N TYR A 4 -10.59 2.71 21.30
CA TYR A 4 -9.25 3.29 21.41
C TYR A 4 -9.26 4.71 21.96
N GLY A 5 -8.19 5.10 22.63
CA GLY A 5 -7.89 6.49 22.99
C GLY A 5 -6.75 7.01 22.14
N SER A 6 -6.88 8.23 21.62
CA SER A 6 -5.85 8.88 20.82
C SER A 6 -5.28 10.08 21.58
N ILE A 7 -3.96 10.19 21.67
CA ILE A 7 -3.24 11.31 22.29
C ILE A 7 -2.34 12.00 21.29
N CYS A 8 -2.20 13.33 21.42
CA CYS A 8 -1.61 14.15 20.38
C CYS A 8 -2.24 13.82 19.01
N SER A 9 -3.59 13.77 19.01
CA SER A 9 -4.40 13.16 17.96
C SER A 9 -4.23 13.80 16.59
N GLY A 10 -3.80 15.07 16.53
CA GLY A 10 -3.69 15.83 15.31
C GLY A 10 -5.04 15.89 14.59
N ILE A 11 -5.02 15.59 13.29
CA ILE A 11 -6.23 15.45 12.45
C ILE A 11 -6.73 14.01 12.36
N GLU A 12 -6.24 13.17 13.27
CA GLU A 12 -6.76 11.84 13.61
C GLU A 12 -6.72 10.83 12.46
N ALA A 13 -5.50 10.49 12.06
CA ALA A 13 -5.23 9.45 11.06
C ALA A 13 -5.69 8.06 11.51
N ALA A 14 -5.64 7.76 12.81
CA ALA A 14 -5.99 6.45 13.34
C ALA A 14 -7.49 6.18 13.20
N SER A 15 -8.35 7.14 13.49
CA SER A 15 -9.80 6.98 13.28
C SER A 15 -10.14 6.77 11.81
N VAL A 16 -9.53 7.54 10.90
CA VAL A 16 -9.73 7.34 9.45
C VAL A 16 -9.30 5.93 9.04
N ALA A 17 -8.19 5.42 9.59
CA ALA A 17 -7.70 4.09 9.29
C ALA A 17 -8.56 2.96 9.88
N TRP A 18 -9.06 3.16 11.10
CA TRP A 18 -9.68 2.10 11.91
C TRP A 18 -11.21 2.10 11.89
N ASP A 19 -11.84 3.09 11.26
CA ASP A 19 -13.28 3.09 11.00
C ASP A 19 -13.71 1.78 10.28
N GLY A 20 -12.97 1.39 9.23
CA GLY A 20 -13.19 0.12 8.53
C GLY A 20 -12.80 -1.14 9.32
N LEU A 21 -12.35 -1.03 10.58
CA LEU A 21 -12.17 -2.15 11.51
C LEU A 21 -13.35 -2.28 12.50
N GLY A 22 -14.30 -1.34 12.46
CA GLY A 22 -15.37 -1.24 13.46
C GLY A 22 -14.86 -0.84 14.84
N TRP A 23 -13.73 -0.13 14.91
CA TRP A 23 -13.17 0.38 16.15
C TRP A 23 -13.69 1.79 16.41
N THR A 24 -13.93 2.13 17.68
CA THR A 24 -14.50 3.42 18.04
C THR A 24 -13.57 4.20 18.97
N ALA A 25 -13.41 5.50 18.71
CA ALA A 25 -12.67 6.37 19.60
C ALA A 25 -13.48 6.58 20.89
N ALA A 26 -12.89 6.26 22.04
CA ALA A 26 -13.46 6.58 23.35
C ALA A 26 -13.26 8.06 23.68
N TRP A 27 -12.11 8.62 23.28
CA TRP A 27 -11.74 10.01 23.49
C TRP A 27 -10.51 10.37 22.64
N PHE A 28 -10.35 11.67 22.42
CA PHE A 28 -9.15 12.28 21.81
C PHE A 28 -8.44 13.18 22.82
N ALA A 29 -7.18 13.51 22.57
CA ALA A 29 -6.44 14.50 23.34
C ALA A 29 -5.57 15.37 22.41
N GLU A 30 -6.09 16.54 22.09
CA GLU A 30 -5.44 17.50 21.19
C GLU A 30 -5.58 18.93 21.72
N ILE A 31 -4.46 19.64 21.79
CA ILE A 31 -4.35 21.00 22.35
C ILE A 31 -4.19 22.07 21.26
N GLU A 32 -3.71 21.70 20.08
CA GLU A 32 -3.60 22.63 18.96
C GLU A 32 -4.98 22.98 18.43
N LYS A 33 -5.25 24.29 18.33
CA LYS A 33 -6.58 24.85 18.00
C LYS A 33 -7.17 24.29 16.71
N PHE A 34 -6.37 24.24 15.64
CA PHE A 34 -6.87 23.84 14.32
C PHE A 34 -7.12 22.34 14.22
N PRO A 35 -6.18 21.45 14.59
CA PRO A 35 -6.46 20.02 14.73
C PRO A 35 -7.67 19.73 15.62
N ALA A 36 -7.78 20.35 16.79
CA ALA A 36 -8.95 20.20 17.67
C ALA A 36 -10.28 20.61 17.00
N ALA A 37 -10.28 21.66 16.16
CA ALA A 37 -11.45 22.05 15.38
C ALA A 37 -11.82 21.00 14.31
N VAL A 38 -10.82 20.37 13.67
CA VAL A 38 -11.04 19.24 12.75
C VAL A 38 -11.68 18.07 13.49
N LEU A 39 -11.20 17.73 14.69
CA LEU A 39 -11.81 16.67 15.51
C LEU A 39 -13.26 16.99 15.85
N ALA A 40 -13.55 18.20 16.32
CA ALA A 40 -14.90 18.62 16.68
C ALA A 40 -15.87 18.59 15.48
N HIS A 41 -15.38 18.88 14.27
CA HIS A 41 -16.18 18.83 13.05
C HIS A 41 -16.43 17.39 12.55
N ARG A 42 -15.40 16.53 12.60
CA ARG A 42 -15.46 15.17 12.05
C ARG A 42 -16.04 14.15 13.01
N TYR A 43 -15.86 14.37 14.31
CA TYR A 43 -16.23 13.45 15.38
C TYR A 43 -16.89 14.22 16.54
N PRO A 44 -18.05 14.87 16.31
CA PRO A 44 -18.69 15.73 17.31
C PRO A 44 -19.09 15.00 18.59
N ASP A 45 -19.29 13.68 18.51
CA ASP A 45 -19.71 12.84 19.62
C ASP A 45 -18.53 12.26 20.43
N VAL A 46 -17.28 12.47 19.98
CA VAL A 46 -16.09 11.98 20.66
C VAL A 46 -15.47 13.11 21.48
N PRO A 47 -15.32 12.96 22.81
CA PRO A 47 -14.78 14.02 23.64
C PRO A 47 -13.29 14.25 23.36
N ASN A 48 -12.90 15.50 23.12
CA ASN A 48 -11.50 15.93 23.16
C ASN A 48 -11.14 16.39 24.59
N LEU A 49 -10.29 15.61 25.27
CA LEU A 49 -9.84 15.81 26.64
C LEU A 49 -8.72 16.86 26.75
N GLY A 50 -8.15 17.31 25.64
CA GLY A 50 -7.13 18.35 25.57
C GLY A 50 -5.77 17.87 26.07
N ASP A 51 -5.33 18.40 27.21
CA ASP A 51 -3.98 18.19 27.75
C ASP A 51 -3.79 16.74 28.26
N MET A 52 -2.99 15.96 27.53
CA MET A 52 -2.81 14.54 27.81
C MET A 52 -2.21 14.25 29.20
N THR A 53 -1.48 15.21 29.79
CA THR A 53 -0.84 15.05 31.11
C THR A 53 -1.86 14.88 32.24
N LYS A 54 -3.14 15.22 32.00
CA LYS A 54 -4.22 15.16 32.99
C LYS A 54 -5.09 13.91 32.88
N ILE A 55 -4.91 13.10 31.84
CA ILE A 55 -5.81 11.98 31.52
C ILE A 55 -5.61 10.81 32.48
N ALA A 56 -4.35 10.49 32.83
CA ALA A 56 -4.03 9.34 33.67
C ALA A 56 -4.76 9.36 35.02
N ALA A 57 -4.84 10.54 35.66
CA ALA A 57 -5.59 10.72 36.91
C ALA A 57 -7.09 10.45 36.75
N GLY A 58 -7.69 10.90 35.65
CA GLY A 58 -9.11 10.66 35.36
C GLY A 58 -9.41 9.19 35.02
N VAL A 59 -8.49 8.50 34.35
CA VAL A 59 -8.60 7.05 34.09
C VAL A 59 -8.58 6.27 35.39
N ARG A 60 -7.61 6.54 36.29
CA ARG A 60 -7.55 5.89 37.61
C ARG A 60 -8.80 6.16 38.45
N ALA A 61 -9.29 7.39 38.43
CA ALA A 61 -10.53 7.77 39.11
C ALA A 61 -11.80 7.17 38.49
N GLY A 62 -11.72 6.56 37.29
CA GLY A 62 -12.85 6.02 36.56
C GLY A 62 -13.75 7.09 35.91
N SER A 63 -13.34 8.36 35.89
CA SER A 63 -14.08 9.44 35.23
C SER A 63 -13.77 9.52 33.73
N ILE A 64 -12.67 8.94 33.27
CA ILE A 64 -12.30 8.80 31.87
C ILE A 64 -12.24 7.30 31.51
N PRO A 65 -12.86 6.84 30.42
CA PRO A 65 -12.81 5.44 30.01
C PRO A 65 -11.38 4.94 29.74
N ALA A 66 -11.09 3.69 30.11
CA ALA A 66 -9.83 3.01 29.82
C ALA A 66 -9.97 2.15 28.54
N PRO A 67 -9.48 2.61 27.37
CA PRO A 67 -9.72 1.94 26.09
C PRO A 67 -8.88 0.67 25.91
N ALA A 68 -9.28 -0.22 25.00
CA ALA A 68 -8.54 -1.44 24.69
C ALA A 68 -7.25 -1.19 23.87
N VAL A 69 -7.17 -0.06 23.18
CA VAL A 69 -5.98 0.38 22.46
C VAL A 69 -5.70 1.84 22.79
N MET A 70 -4.42 2.21 22.95
CA MET A 70 -3.99 3.60 23.05
C MET A 70 -3.06 3.92 21.89
N VAL A 71 -3.25 5.05 21.23
CA VAL A 71 -2.42 5.49 20.10
C VAL A 71 -2.00 6.94 20.24
N GLY A 72 -0.79 7.28 19.79
CA GLY A 72 -0.39 8.68 19.68
C GLY A 72 1.09 8.87 19.38
N GLY A 73 1.45 10.10 19.02
CA GLY A 73 2.85 10.50 18.81
C GLY A 73 3.19 11.71 19.65
N THR A 74 4.05 11.54 20.65
CA THR A 74 4.46 12.66 21.51
C THR A 74 5.52 13.54 20.81
N PRO A 75 5.51 14.87 21.00
CA PRO A 75 6.54 15.75 20.46
C PRO A 75 7.95 15.31 20.92
N CYS A 76 8.93 15.28 20.01
CA CYS A 76 10.29 14.82 20.30
C CYS A 76 10.99 15.74 21.31
N GLN A 77 11.12 15.35 22.58
CA GLN A 77 11.86 16.10 23.60
C GLN A 77 12.69 15.18 24.51
N ALA A 78 13.68 15.77 25.20
CA ALA A 78 14.72 15.10 25.99
C ALA A 78 14.18 14.35 27.23
N PHE A 79 14.83 13.25 27.63
CA PHE A 79 14.35 12.34 28.71
C PHE A 79 15.22 12.36 29.97
N SER A 80 14.59 12.10 31.12
CA SER A 80 15.26 11.66 32.35
C SER A 80 14.34 10.74 33.18
N ILE A 81 14.73 9.48 33.42
CA ILE A 81 13.97 8.52 34.27
C ILE A 81 14.06 8.88 35.76
N ALA A 82 15.09 9.61 36.21
CA ALA A 82 15.24 10.00 37.62
C ALA A 82 14.07 10.88 38.12
N GLY A 83 13.35 11.54 37.21
CA GLY A 83 12.14 12.31 37.50
C GLY A 83 10.93 11.47 37.92
N LEU A 84 10.93 10.15 37.69
CA LEU A 84 9.86 9.25 38.15
C LEU A 84 9.76 9.17 39.68
N ARG A 85 10.77 9.64 40.44
CA ARG A 85 10.78 9.59 41.91
C ARG A 85 11.09 10.89 42.63
N LYS A 86 11.43 12.00 41.95
CA LYS A 86 11.66 13.31 42.59
C LYS A 86 11.29 14.50 41.69
N SER A 87 10.23 15.22 42.10
CA SER A 87 9.80 16.59 41.75
C SER A 87 9.61 16.98 40.27
N LEU A 88 8.47 17.63 40.02
CA LEU A 88 7.86 18.05 38.75
C LEU A 88 8.46 19.31 38.08
N ASP A 89 9.75 19.61 38.27
CA ASP A 89 10.27 20.95 37.95
C ASP A 89 11.00 21.11 36.59
N ASP A 90 11.05 20.08 35.73
CA ASP A 90 11.53 20.23 34.33
C ASP A 90 10.38 20.06 33.32
N PRO A 91 9.93 21.14 32.64
CA PRO A 91 8.85 21.09 31.64
C PRO A 91 9.16 20.24 30.39
N ARG A 92 10.43 19.90 30.11
CA ARG A 92 10.86 19.33 28.82
C ARG A 92 10.84 17.80 28.74
N GLY A 93 10.77 17.10 29.88
CA GLY A 93 10.67 15.63 29.95
C GLY A 93 9.26 15.08 30.23
N GLN A 94 8.26 15.96 30.39
CA GLN A 94 6.95 15.59 30.96
C GLN A 94 6.06 14.76 30.05
N LEU A 95 6.11 14.95 28.73
CA LEU A 95 5.11 14.38 27.81
C LEU A 95 5.30 12.87 27.59
N SER A 96 6.53 12.40 27.37
CA SER A 96 6.80 10.96 27.22
C SER A 96 6.63 10.20 28.55
N LEU A 97 6.95 10.84 29.68
CA LEU A 97 6.62 10.29 31.01
C LEU A 97 5.11 10.21 31.22
N SER A 98 4.37 11.22 30.76
CA SER A 98 2.89 11.21 30.81
C SER A 98 2.30 10.11 29.92
N TYR A 99 2.92 9.80 28.77
CA TYR A 99 2.52 8.66 27.94
C TYR A 99 2.67 7.34 28.72
N VAL A 100 3.81 7.13 29.39
CA VAL A 100 4.06 5.93 30.21
C VAL A 100 3.08 5.86 31.38
N ASP A 101 2.87 6.97 32.09
CA ASP A 101 1.93 7.03 33.22
C ASP A 101 0.49 6.75 32.78
N LEU A 102 0.08 7.28 31.62
CA LEU A 102 -1.24 7.01 31.05
C LEU A 102 -1.37 5.53 30.61
N ALA A 103 -0.35 4.96 29.99
CA ALA A 103 -0.35 3.54 29.63
C ALA A 103 -0.53 2.66 30.88
N ASN A 104 0.16 2.99 31.98
CA ASN A 104 0.01 2.32 33.27
C ASN A 104 -1.39 2.50 33.85
N ALA A 105 -1.91 3.74 33.87
CA ALA A 105 -3.26 4.02 34.36
C ALA A 105 -4.34 3.23 33.61
N ILE A 106 -4.22 3.12 32.28
CA ILE A 106 -5.16 2.35 31.45
C ILE A 106 -5.07 0.86 31.79
N ASP A 107 -3.86 0.30 31.84
CA ASP A 107 -3.69 -1.13 32.14
C ASP A 107 -4.18 -1.47 33.56
N GLU A 108 -3.81 -0.66 34.56
CA GLU A 108 -4.28 -0.76 35.95
C GLU A 108 -5.82 -0.77 36.01
N LYS A 109 -6.46 0.20 35.34
CA LYS A 109 -7.92 0.32 35.38
C LYS A 109 -8.63 -0.82 34.65
N ARG A 110 -8.07 -1.29 33.54
CA ARG A 110 -8.62 -2.44 32.80
C ARG A 110 -8.52 -3.71 33.63
N ILE A 111 -7.38 -3.94 34.29
CA ILE A 111 -7.19 -5.08 35.21
C ILE A 111 -8.18 -4.99 36.38
N GLU A 112 -8.33 -3.81 37.01
CA GLU A 112 -9.31 -3.58 38.08
C GLU A 112 -10.74 -3.94 37.63
N ASN A 113 -11.09 -3.61 36.38
CA ASN A 113 -12.39 -3.94 35.78
C ASN A 113 -12.52 -5.40 35.30
N GLY A 114 -11.49 -6.25 35.48
CA GLY A 114 -11.48 -7.63 34.99
C GLY A 114 -11.30 -7.75 33.47
N GLU A 115 -10.83 -6.70 32.82
CA GLU A 115 -10.56 -6.65 31.39
C GLU A 115 -9.09 -6.93 31.08
N GLN A 116 -8.79 -7.33 29.85
CA GLN A 116 -7.40 -7.48 29.40
C GLN A 116 -6.71 -6.11 29.31
N PRO A 117 -5.40 -6.01 29.61
CA PRO A 117 -4.61 -4.80 29.39
C PRO A 117 -4.70 -4.28 27.95
N ALA A 118 -4.37 -3.01 27.76
CA ALA A 118 -4.43 -2.37 26.47
C ALA A 118 -3.21 -2.70 25.59
N VAL A 119 -3.38 -2.50 24.28
CA VAL A 119 -2.27 -2.43 23.33
C VAL A 119 -1.91 -0.96 23.12
N HIS A 120 -0.65 -0.61 23.29
CA HIS A 120 -0.15 0.77 23.19
C HIS A 120 0.66 0.94 21.90
N LEU A 121 0.28 1.90 21.08
CA LEU A 121 0.93 2.26 19.83
C LEU A 121 1.51 3.67 19.92
N TRP A 122 2.81 3.79 19.77
CA TRP A 122 3.52 5.07 19.77
C TRP A 122 4.19 5.32 18.43
N GLU A 123 4.03 6.50 17.89
CA GLU A 123 4.64 6.94 16.62
C GLU A 123 5.58 8.12 16.87
N ASN A 124 6.71 8.16 16.16
CA ASN A 124 7.61 9.31 16.22
C ASN A 124 8.51 9.45 14.98
N VAL A 125 9.26 10.55 14.89
CA VAL A 125 10.24 10.79 13.83
C VAL A 125 11.50 9.94 13.99
N PRO A 126 12.20 9.59 12.89
CA PRO A 126 13.41 8.76 12.94
C PRO A 126 14.56 9.32 13.78
N GLY A 127 14.59 10.63 14.00
CA GLY A 127 15.62 11.30 14.81
C GLY A 127 15.64 10.85 16.28
N SER A 128 14.51 10.36 16.79
CA SER A 128 14.38 9.79 18.14
C SER A 128 15.35 8.63 18.40
N LEU A 129 15.71 7.85 17.36
CA LEU A 129 16.65 6.72 17.46
C LEU A 129 18.10 7.14 17.72
N SER A 130 18.41 8.44 17.72
CA SER A 130 19.79 8.94 17.77
C SER A 130 19.97 10.23 18.57
N THR A 131 19.10 10.48 19.54
CA THR A 131 19.23 11.67 20.39
C THR A 131 20.46 11.56 21.29
N PRO A 132 21.13 12.68 21.63
CA PRO A 132 22.35 12.64 22.42
C PRO A 132 22.16 12.06 23.84
N ASP A 133 20.98 12.24 24.41
CA ASP A 133 20.58 11.86 25.75
C ASP A 133 19.99 10.45 25.86
N ASN A 134 20.04 9.64 24.78
CA ASN A 134 19.41 8.31 24.74
C ASN A 134 17.91 8.31 25.08
N ALA A 135 17.19 9.37 24.69
CA ALA A 135 15.74 9.55 24.90
C ALA A 135 14.92 8.29 24.61
N PHE A 136 15.19 7.64 23.48
CA PHE A 136 14.49 6.43 23.08
C PHE A 136 14.74 5.26 24.04
N GLY A 137 15.97 5.07 24.53
CA GLY A 137 16.27 4.05 25.53
C GLY A 137 15.54 4.29 26.86
N PHE A 138 15.42 5.54 27.28
CA PHE A 138 14.62 5.93 28.45
C PHE A 138 13.13 5.66 28.23
N PHE A 139 12.59 5.96 27.04
CA PHE A 139 11.20 5.66 26.68
C PHE A 139 10.90 4.16 26.73
N LEU A 140 11.73 3.36 26.05
CA LEU A 140 11.56 1.91 25.99
C LEU A 140 11.61 1.30 27.39
N ALA A 141 12.52 1.76 28.25
CA ALA A 141 12.60 1.32 29.64
C ALA A 141 11.33 1.66 30.43
N GLY A 142 10.84 2.90 30.33
CA GLY A 142 9.61 3.32 31.01
C GLY A 142 8.39 2.49 30.59
N ILE A 143 8.21 2.23 29.29
CA ILE A 143 7.12 1.40 28.77
C ILE A 143 7.25 -0.07 29.17
N ALA A 144 8.48 -0.60 29.15
CA ALA A 144 8.79 -1.97 29.55
C ALA A 144 8.61 -2.21 31.05
N GLY A 145 8.61 -1.15 31.87
CA GLY A 145 8.55 -1.22 33.33
C GLY A 145 9.91 -1.32 34.01
N GLU A 146 10.98 -0.89 33.34
CA GLU A 146 12.35 -0.87 33.88
C GLU A 146 12.72 0.49 34.48
N ASN A 147 13.65 0.46 35.43
CA ASN A 147 14.12 1.65 36.15
C ASN A 147 15.41 2.26 35.57
N GLU A 148 16.06 1.56 34.63
CA GLU A 148 17.28 2.01 33.98
C GLU A 148 17.05 2.07 32.47
N ALA A 149 17.61 3.08 31.81
CA ALA A 149 17.49 3.23 30.38
C ALA A 149 18.15 2.04 29.67
N PHE A 150 17.46 1.49 28.68
CA PHE A 150 18.07 0.49 27.84
C PHE A 150 19.19 1.10 27.00
N GLU A 151 20.17 0.26 26.68
CA GLU A 151 21.25 0.58 25.76
C GLU A 151 21.02 -0.13 24.42
N PRO A 152 21.34 0.51 23.28
CA PRO A 152 21.11 -0.08 21.95
C PRO A 152 21.95 -1.34 21.66
N GLY A 153 23.01 -1.58 22.44
CA GLY A 153 23.89 -2.73 22.34
C GLY A 153 25.22 -2.50 23.08
N PRO A 154 26.20 -3.41 22.96
CA PRO A 154 27.47 -3.31 23.69
C PRO A 154 28.23 -2.02 23.37
N ARG A 155 28.67 -1.31 24.43
CA ARG A 155 29.44 -0.06 24.27
C ARG A 155 30.89 -0.36 23.85
N PRO A 156 31.40 0.26 22.77
CA PRO A 156 32.78 0.05 22.34
C PRO A 156 33.76 0.79 23.24
N GLU A 157 35.05 0.51 23.07
CA GLU A 157 36.10 1.25 23.77
C GLU A 157 36.00 2.76 23.52
N ARG A 158 36.49 3.54 24.48
CA ARG A 158 36.57 5.00 24.41
C ARG A 158 37.24 5.45 23.11
N GLY A 159 36.65 6.43 22.43
CA GLY A 159 37.17 6.93 21.15
C GLY A 159 36.73 6.13 19.92
N LYS A 160 36.12 4.94 20.09
CA LYS A 160 35.65 4.11 18.98
C LYS A 160 34.13 4.18 18.83
N SER A 161 33.65 4.03 17.59
CA SER A 161 32.22 3.90 17.26
C SER A 161 31.94 2.47 16.80
N ASN A 162 30.70 2.00 16.98
CA ASN A 162 30.21 0.75 16.41
C ASN A 162 28.81 0.96 15.80
N GLU A 163 28.09 -0.12 15.54
CA GLU A 163 26.74 -0.03 14.97
C GLU A 163 25.70 0.63 15.89
N PHE A 164 25.93 0.54 17.22
CA PHE A 164 25.02 1.01 18.28
C PHE A 164 25.44 2.33 18.94
N TRP A 165 26.70 2.73 18.78
CA TRP A 165 27.28 3.89 19.48
C TRP A 165 28.16 4.72 18.56
N ARG A 166 27.94 6.03 18.56
CA ARG A 166 28.78 7.01 17.86
C ARG A 166 29.62 7.80 18.86
N TRP A 167 30.94 7.78 18.71
CA TRP A 167 31.82 8.63 19.52
C TRP A 167 31.72 10.09 19.08
N LYS A 168 31.39 10.99 20.02
CA LYS A 168 31.43 12.44 19.85
C LYS A 168 32.58 12.99 20.69
N LYS A 169 33.52 13.68 20.02
CA LYS A 169 34.63 14.36 20.69
C LYS A 169 34.13 15.65 21.36
N ASP A 170 34.68 15.97 22.52
CA ASP A 170 34.52 17.29 23.14
C ASP A 170 35.40 18.29 22.37
N PRO A 171 34.80 19.31 21.71
CA PRO A 171 35.56 20.28 20.92
C PRO A 171 36.49 21.16 21.77
N GLU A 172 36.24 21.30 23.08
CA GLU A 172 37.03 22.16 23.98
C GLU A 172 38.13 21.39 24.72
N LYS A 173 37.96 20.09 24.93
CA LYS A 173 38.88 19.26 25.75
C LYS A 173 39.72 18.25 24.97
N GLY A 174 39.68 18.30 23.63
CA GLY A 174 40.53 17.51 22.75
C GLY A 174 40.15 16.01 22.69
N SER A 175 40.98 15.20 22.00
CA SER A 175 40.67 13.79 21.69
C SER A 175 40.55 12.85 22.90
N SER A 176 40.99 13.29 24.07
CA SER A 176 40.95 12.55 25.33
C SER A 176 39.74 12.89 26.19
N ALA A 177 38.76 13.65 25.68
CA ALA A 177 37.47 13.94 26.30
C ALA A 177 36.36 13.82 25.24
N GLY A 178 35.34 13.01 25.52
CA GLY A 178 34.25 12.74 24.58
C GLY A 178 33.26 11.73 25.18
N GLU A 179 32.13 11.56 24.49
CA GLU A 179 31.01 10.74 24.95
C GLU A 179 30.50 9.81 23.83
N HIS A 180 29.91 8.69 24.21
CA HIS A 180 29.21 7.81 23.27
C HIS A 180 27.75 8.23 23.16
N LEU A 181 27.32 8.57 21.95
CA LEU A 181 25.93 8.83 21.64
C LEU A 181 25.25 7.53 21.18
N ALA A 182 24.10 7.23 21.76
CA ALA A 182 23.30 6.07 21.40
C ALA A 182 22.81 6.18 19.95
N LYS A 183 22.83 5.04 19.24
CA LYS A 183 22.30 4.88 17.89
C LYS A 183 21.51 3.57 17.83
N TRP A 184 20.20 3.69 17.89
CA TRP A 184 19.31 2.54 17.92
C TRP A 184 19.14 1.91 16.53
N PRO A 185 19.01 0.57 16.46
CA PRO A 185 18.65 -0.10 15.22
C PRO A 185 17.25 0.33 14.78
N LYS A 186 16.99 0.24 13.47
CA LYS A 186 15.71 0.64 12.86
C LYS A 186 14.54 -0.26 13.25
N SER A 187 14.82 -1.42 13.84
CA SER A 187 13.82 -2.36 14.35
C SER A 187 14.42 -3.14 15.50
N GLY A 188 13.56 -3.67 16.37
CA GLY A 188 13.95 -4.54 17.47
C GLY A 188 12.76 -4.86 18.37
N CYS A 189 13.00 -5.67 19.39
CA CYS A 189 12.02 -6.02 20.40
C CYS A 189 12.68 -6.14 21.78
N ILE A 190 11.91 -5.87 22.83
CA ILE A 190 12.30 -6.03 24.23
C ILE A 190 11.18 -6.75 24.95
N TYR A 191 11.56 -7.69 25.81
CA TYR A 191 10.65 -8.39 26.71
C TYR A 191 10.88 -7.84 28.11
N GLY A 192 10.09 -6.83 28.47
CA GLY A 192 10.17 -6.16 29.76
C GLY A 192 9.32 -6.83 30.83
N PRO A 193 9.51 -6.43 32.12
CA PRO A 193 8.75 -6.96 33.25
C PRO A 193 7.26 -6.57 33.24
N GLN A 194 6.90 -5.41 32.67
CA GLN A 194 5.50 -4.98 32.56
C GLN A 194 4.91 -5.22 31.16
N ARG A 195 5.70 -4.96 30.11
CA ARG A 195 5.23 -5.06 28.72
C ARG A 195 6.30 -5.67 27.84
N GLN A 196 5.83 -6.48 26.89
CA GLN A 196 6.60 -6.78 25.69
C GLN A 196 6.46 -5.60 24.74
N LEU A 197 7.51 -5.31 23.97
CA LEU A 197 7.49 -4.23 23.02
C LEU A 197 8.32 -4.56 21.78
N ALA A 198 7.89 -4.04 20.64
CA ALA A 198 8.62 -4.07 19.39
C ALA A 198 8.61 -2.69 18.76
N TRP A 199 9.64 -2.40 17.97
CA TRP A 199 9.70 -1.19 17.18
C TRP A 199 10.14 -1.46 15.75
N ARG A 200 9.69 -0.61 14.84
CA ARG A 200 10.12 -0.62 13.44
C ARG A 200 9.99 0.75 12.80
N LEU A 201 11.03 1.14 12.07
CA LEU A 201 10.98 2.26 11.16
C LEU A 201 10.25 1.84 9.89
N LEU A 202 9.09 2.43 9.66
CA LEU A 202 8.28 2.24 8.46
C LEU A 202 8.38 3.46 7.56
N ASP A 203 8.24 3.24 6.26
CA ASP A 203 8.18 4.29 5.25
C ASP A 203 6.87 4.18 4.48
N ALA A 204 6.03 5.23 4.55
CA ALA A 204 4.69 5.24 3.97
C ALA A 204 4.67 4.93 2.46
N GLN A 205 5.78 5.14 1.74
CA GLN A 205 5.87 4.82 0.30
C GLN A 205 5.54 3.35 -0.03
N PHE A 206 5.68 2.44 0.94
CA PHE A 206 5.38 1.02 0.77
C PHE A 206 3.94 0.64 1.17
N PHE A 207 3.12 1.62 1.52
CA PHE A 207 1.77 1.43 2.05
C PHE A 207 0.70 2.12 1.17
N GLY A 208 0.99 2.32 -0.12
CA GLY A 208 -0.02 2.80 -1.09
C GLY A 208 -0.15 4.32 -1.18
N VAL A 209 0.83 5.10 -0.71
CA VAL A 209 0.92 6.54 -0.95
C VAL A 209 2.20 6.91 -1.69
N ALA A 210 2.13 7.92 -2.57
CA ALA A 210 3.24 8.40 -3.39
C ALA A 210 4.17 9.36 -2.61
N GLN A 211 4.39 9.10 -1.33
CA GLN A 211 5.18 9.95 -0.44
C GLN A 211 6.19 9.12 0.36
N ARG A 212 7.45 9.57 0.37
CA ARG A 212 8.42 9.10 1.37
C ARG A 212 8.10 9.74 2.71
N ARG A 213 7.70 8.94 3.70
CA ARG A 213 7.45 9.40 5.07
C ARG A 213 7.89 8.33 6.04
N ARG A 214 9.13 8.50 6.50
CA ARG A 214 9.77 7.59 7.46
C ARG A 214 9.38 7.97 8.87
N ARG A 215 8.85 7.01 9.63
CA ARG A 215 8.48 7.15 11.05
C ARG A 215 8.83 5.88 11.81
N ILE A 216 9.20 6.03 13.08
CA ILE A 216 9.39 4.94 14.01
C ILE A 216 8.06 4.65 14.69
N PHE A 217 7.68 3.38 14.73
CA PHE A 217 6.51 2.91 15.47
C PHE A 217 6.99 1.97 16.58
N VAL A 218 6.39 2.08 17.76
CA VAL A 218 6.57 1.17 18.89
C VAL A 218 5.20 0.61 19.24
N VAL A 219 5.08 -0.71 19.26
CA VAL A 219 3.91 -1.41 19.82
C VAL A 219 4.33 -2.02 21.13
N ALA A 220 3.53 -1.83 22.18
CA ALA A 220 3.76 -2.42 23.49
C ALA A 220 2.48 -3.04 24.04
N SER A 221 2.59 -4.20 24.68
CA SER A 221 1.46 -4.88 25.30
C SER A 221 1.88 -5.64 26.56
N ALA A 222 1.05 -5.55 27.60
CA ALA A 222 1.13 -6.40 28.79
C ALA A 222 0.33 -7.71 28.62
N ARG A 223 -0.31 -7.91 27.46
CA ARG A 223 -1.14 -9.07 27.22
C ARG A 223 -0.29 -10.28 26.84
N ASN A 224 -0.72 -11.47 27.22
CA ASN A 224 -0.06 -12.73 26.86
C ASN A 224 -0.45 -13.24 25.46
N ASP A 225 -1.48 -12.64 24.89
CA ASP A 225 -2.17 -13.10 23.69
C ASP A 225 -1.92 -12.17 22.49
N VAL A 226 -1.10 -11.15 22.70
CA VAL A 226 -0.63 -10.20 21.69
C VAL A 226 0.89 -10.19 21.73
N ASP A 227 1.53 -10.49 20.61
CA ASP A 227 2.97 -10.36 20.43
C ASP A 227 3.26 -9.12 19.58
N PRO A 228 3.78 -8.02 20.18
CA PRO A 228 4.18 -6.82 19.45
C PRO A 228 5.15 -7.07 18.29
N ALA A 229 5.99 -8.10 18.39
CA ALA A 229 6.95 -8.43 17.37
C ALA A 229 6.27 -9.00 16.12
N GLU A 230 5.24 -9.84 16.25
CA GLU A 230 4.43 -10.30 15.11
C GLU A 230 3.62 -9.15 14.47
N ILE A 231 3.26 -8.12 15.25
CA ILE A 231 2.58 -6.94 14.73
C ILE A 231 3.51 -6.10 13.85
N LEU A 232 4.72 -5.75 14.32
CA LEU A 232 5.60 -4.82 13.58
C LEU A 232 6.68 -5.50 12.74
N LEU A 233 7.22 -6.61 13.22
CA LEU A 233 8.30 -7.33 12.56
C LEU A 233 7.72 -8.31 11.53
N GLU A 234 8.52 -8.59 10.52
CA GLU A 234 8.26 -9.68 9.59
C GLU A 234 9.28 -10.76 9.96
N PHE A 235 8.80 -11.87 10.51
CA PHE A 235 9.65 -13.02 10.77
C PHE A 235 9.81 -13.80 9.47
N ASP A 236 11.06 -14.04 9.07
CA ASP A 236 11.40 -14.78 7.85
C ASP A 236 10.98 -16.26 7.97
N GLY A 237 9.72 -16.56 7.69
CA GLY A 237 9.33 -17.83 7.08
C GLY A 237 9.62 -17.73 5.58
N LEU A 238 10.89 -17.91 5.18
CA LEU A 238 11.42 -17.93 3.80
C LEU A 238 10.40 -17.61 2.68
N ARG A 239 10.12 -16.31 2.46
CA ARG A 239 9.64 -15.77 1.18
C ARG A 239 10.81 -15.07 0.49
N ARG A 240 11.53 -15.80 -0.36
CA ARG A 240 12.46 -15.17 -1.31
C ARG A 240 11.69 -14.81 -2.57
N ASP A 241 11.17 -13.59 -2.60
CA ASP A 241 11.21 -12.75 -3.80
C ASP A 241 11.96 -11.47 -3.44
N SER A 242 13.27 -11.64 -3.22
CA SER A 242 14.21 -10.56 -3.42
C SER A 242 14.73 -10.71 -4.85
N PRO A 243 14.54 -9.74 -5.77
CA PRO A 243 15.45 -9.63 -6.91
C PRO A 243 16.89 -9.59 -6.38
N PRO A 244 17.89 -10.08 -7.15
CA PRO A 244 19.24 -10.29 -6.64
C PRO A 244 19.77 -9.01 -5.97
N CYS A 245 20.23 -9.18 -4.73
CA CYS A 245 20.80 -8.12 -3.92
C CYS A 245 21.88 -7.37 -4.72
N ARG A 246 21.80 -6.04 -4.78
CA ARG A 246 23.02 -5.25 -4.74
C ARG A 246 23.33 -5.08 -3.26
N LYS A 247 24.38 -5.76 -2.78
CA LYS A 247 24.91 -5.62 -1.42
C LYS A 247 25.02 -4.12 -1.07
N PRO A 248 24.76 -3.69 0.17
CA PRO A 248 25.28 -2.43 0.65
C PRO A 248 26.81 -2.58 0.68
N GLY A 249 27.50 -1.91 -0.24
CA GLY A 249 28.96 -1.89 -0.24
C GLY A 249 29.46 -1.31 1.08
N LYS A 250 30.31 -2.06 1.80
CA LYS A 250 31.22 -1.49 2.78
C LYS A 250 32.09 -0.45 2.05
N ALA A 251 32.22 0.72 2.65
CA ALA A 251 33.23 1.68 2.23
C ALA A 251 34.64 1.11 2.48
N ALA A 252 35.47 1.12 1.43
CA ALA A 252 36.90 1.49 1.36
C ALA A 252 37.60 0.71 0.23
N PRO A 253 38.59 1.27 -0.51
CA PRO A 253 39.25 2.58 -0.38
C PRO A 253 39.02 3.50 -1.59
N ASP A 254 39.48 4.76 -1.47
CA ASP A 254 39.64 5.72 -2.55
C ASP A 254 40.18 5.06 -3.83
N THR A 255 39.41 5.05 -4.92
CA THR A 255 39.85 4.94 -6.33
C THR A 255 38.67 4.59 -7.26
N PHE A 256 37.67 5.47 -7.37
CA PHE A 256 36.91 5.62 -8.63
C PHE A 256 36.40 7.07 -8.74
N ALA A 257 37.27 8.02 -8.37
CA ALA A 257 37.37 9.28 -9.08
C ALA A 257 38.09 9.01 -10.41
N ALA A 258 37.40 8.33 -11.32
CA ALA A 258 37.77 8.24 -12.71
C ALA A 258 36.51 8.55 -13.52
N GLY A 259 36.06 9.80 -13.41
CA GLY A 259 35.37 10.40 -14.52
C GLY A 259 36.24 10.20 -15.77
N VAL A 260 35.63 9.86 -16.89
CA VAL A 260 36.29 9.99 -18.19
C VAL A 260 36.85 11.40 -18.23
N LYS A 261 38.19 11.53 -18.24
CA LYS A 261 38.88 12.78 -18.52
C LYS A 261 38.50 13.19 -19.93
N VAL A 262 37.52 14.08 -20.05
CA VAL A 262 37.49 15.06 -21.12
C VAL A 262 38.13 16.30 -20.52
N SER A 263 39.47 16.32 -20.49
CA SER A 263 40.21 17.54 -20.17
C SER A 263 40.10 18.50 -21.34
N SER A 264 39.67 19.73 -21.07
CA SER A 264 39.88 20.83 -22.00
C SER A 264 41.34 21.29 -21.88
N HIS A 265 41.88 21.97 -22.90
CA HIS A 265 43.24 22.51 -22.89
C HIS A 265 43.46 23.62 -21.83
N TRP A 266 42.45 23.95 -21.02
CA TRP A 266 42.44 25.07 -20.08
C TRP A 266 42.53 24.66 -18.59
N ASP A 267 42.78 23.39 -18.30
CA ASP A 267 42.78 22.84 -16.94
C ASP A 267 44.20 22.53 -16.38
N ASP A 268 45.23 23.25 -16.83
CA ASP A 268 46.61 23.12 -16.32
C ASP A 268 47.01 24.32 -15.44
N ALA A 269 47.83 24.07 -14.42
CA ALA A 269 48.30 25.06 -13.44
C ALA A 269 49.14 26.20 -14.07
N GLY A 270 49.58 26.04 -15.32
CA GLY A 270 50.28 27.06 -16.11
C GLY A 270 49.37 28.12 -16.76
N ASN A 271 48.05 27.91 -16.84
CA ASN A 271 47.09 28.85 -17.44
C ASN A 271 45.80 28.92 -16.59
N PRO A 272 45.75 29.75 -15.53
CA PRO A 272 44.57 29.89 -14.71
C PRO A 272 43.38 30.47 -15.50
N HIS A 273 42.19 29.91 -15.26
CA HIS A 273 40.91 30.39 -15.80
C HIS A 273 40.73 31.88 -15.48
N PRO A 274 40.34 32.74 -16.45
CA PRO A 274 40.02 34.11 -16.15
C PRO A 274 38.84 34.13 -15.17
N THR A 275 39.04 34.72 -14.01
CA THR A 275 37.96 34.97 -13.06
C THR A 275 37.14 36.16 -13.54
N LEU A 276 35.87 36.19 -13.14
CA LEU A 276 34.86 37.20 -13.51
C LEU A 276 35.18 38.64 -13.02
N TYR A 277 36.43 38.92 -12.63
CA TYR A 277 36.93 40.23 -12.22
C TYR A 277 37.91 40.87 -13.26
N GLN A 278 38.08 40.29 -14.45
CA GLN A 278 39.03 40.79 -15.47
C GLN A 278 38.44 40.96 -16.87
N SER A 279 37.28 41.61 -17.00
CA SER A 279 36.82 42.10 -18.31
C SER A 279 36.25 43.52 -18.24
N PHE A 280 37.09 44.49 -17.86
CA PHE A 280 36.99 45.83 -18.40
C PHE A 280 37.87 45.91 -19.66
N ASN A 281 37.29 45.61 -20.82
CA ASN A 281 37.76 46.07 -22.13
C ASN A 281 36.62 45.83 -23.14
N THR A 282 35.83 46.83 -23.55
CA THR A 282 36.08 47.74 -24.68
C THR A 282 36.84 47.12 -25.85
N GLY A 283 36.11 46.51 -26.79
CA GLY A 283 36.58 46.27 -28.16
C GLY A 283 36.00 45.07 -28.89
N GLY A 284 35.18 45.33 -29.92
CA GLY A 284 35.25 44.60 -31.20
C GLY A 284 34.62 43.20 -31.32
N ILE A 285 33.39 43.19 -31.81
CA ILE A 285 32.63 42.17 -32.57
C ILE A 285 33.42 40.94 -33.10
N GLY A 286 32.89 39.74 -32.81
CA GLY A 286 32.77 38.67 -33.81
C GLY A 286 33.61 37.41 -33.62
N THR A 287 33.21 36.52 -32.71
CA THR A 287 33.10 35.05 -32.92
C THR A 287 32.51 34.43 -31.64
N SER A 288 31.18 34.35 -31.62
CA SER A 288 30.33 33.89 -30.54
C SER A 288 30.27 32.35 -30.45
N ASN A 289 30.46 31.79 -29.26
CA ASN A 289 29.65 30.77 -28.55
C ASN A 289 29.07 29.54 -29.28
N GLN A 290 29.31 29.31 -30.57
CA GLN A 290 28.71 28.24 -31.35
C GLN A 290 29.48 26.91 -31.30
N GLU A 291 30.71 26.89 -30.79
CA GLU A 291 31.48 25.63 -30.65
C GLU A 291 31.36 24.96 -29.27
N VAL A 292 30.86 25.67 -28.25
CA VAL A 292 30.75 25.09 -26.88
C VAL A 292 29.53 24.17 -26.73
N PHE A 293 28.52 24.28 -27.59
CA PHE A 293 27.27 23.52 -27.47
C PHE A 293 27.08 22.37 -28.47
N SER A 294 27.99 22.15 -29.43
CA SER A 294 27.76 21.17 -30.51
C SER A 294 28.36 19.77 -30.29
N GLN A 295 29.04 19.51 -29.18
CA GLN A 295 29.68 18.20 -28.95
C GLN A 295 29.29 17.53 -27.63
N ARG A 296 28.02 17.12 -27.47
CA ARG A 296 27.64 15.93 -26.67
C ARG A 296 26.34 15.30 -27.18
N GLY A 297 26.46 14.34 -28.09
CA GLY A 297 25.45 13.30 -28.26
C GLY A 297 25.59 12.25 -27.15
N ALA A 298 24.90 12.44 -26.02
CA ALA A 298 24.63 11.41 -25.01
C ALA A 298 23.55 11.89 -24.01
N GLY A 299 22.36 11.28 -24.07
CA GLY A 299 21.39 11.10 -22.96
C GLY A 299 21.05 12.30 -22.05
N LEU A 300 19.90 12.94 -22.33
CA LEU A 300 18.94 13.51 -21.36
C LEU A 300 19.50 13.89 -19.98
N VAL A 301 20.15 15.05 -19.90
CA VAL A 301 20.20 15.87 -18.68
C VAL A 301 19.04 16.85 -18.80
N ALA A 302 18.08 16.81 -17.87
CA ALA A 302 17.05 17.85 -17.78
C ALA A 302 17.74 19.17 -17.41
N GLU A 303 17.59 20.19 -18.26
CA GLU A 303 18.09 21.54 -17.99
C GLU A 303 17.51 22.05 -16.66
N PRO A 304 18.34 22.62 -15.75
CA PRO A 304 17.83 23.27 -14.55
C PRO A 304 16.98 24.47 -14.97
N VAL A 305 15.71 24.48 -14.54
CA VAL A 305 14.80 25.58 -14.87
C VAL A 305 14.84 26.61 -13.74
N ALA A 306 15.16 27.85 -14.08
CA ALA A 306 15.22 28.97 -13.13
C ALA A 306 13.94 29.82 -13.18
N PHE A 307 13.45 30.26 -12.02
CA PHE A 307 12.22 31.05 -11.86
C PHE A 307 12.40 32.17 -10.83
N GLY A 308 11.58 33.23 -10.87
CA GLY A 308 11.55 34.30 -9.87
C GLY A 308 11.96 35.69 -10.41
N GLY A 309 12.30 36.64 -9.53
CA GLY A 309 12.65 38.02 -9.93
C GLY A 309 11.52 38.79 -10.63
N GLY A 310 10.26 38.54 -10.23
CA GLY A 310 9.07 39.19 -10.80
C GLY A 310 8.47 38.50 -12.02
N ASN A 311 9.00 37.34 -12.43
CA ASN A 311 8.40 36.51 -13.49
C ASN A 311 7.90 35.17 -12.94
N CYS A 312 6.56 35.02 -12.92
CA CYS A 312 5.86 33.79 -12.50
C CYS A 312 5.51 32.87 -13.69
N SER A 313 6.00 33.16 -14.89
CA SER A 313 5.68 32.40 -16.11
C SER A 313 6.89 32.20 -17.02
N GLY A 314 7.34 30.95 -17.15
CA GLY A 314 8.45 30.56 -18.03
C GLY A 314 9.81 30.54 -17.32
N ALA A 315 10.81 29.96 -18.00
CA ALA A 315 12.18 29.90 -17.52
C ALA A 315 12.85 31.28 -17.63
N LEU A 316 13.69 31.63 -16.65
CA LEU A 316 14.55 32.81 -16.71
C LEU A 316 15.86 32.49 -17.45
N ASP A 317 16.17 33.27 -18.48
CA ASP A 317 17.48 33.22 -19.16
C ASP A 317 18.55 34.04 -18.40
N VAL A 318 18.13 34.94 -17.51
CA VAL A 318 18.99 35.87 -16.75
C VAL A 318 18.48 36.00 -15.31
N ALA A 319 19.36 35.82 -14.32
CA ALA A 319 19.01 35.95 -12.90
C ALA A 319 18.81 37.41 -12.47
N ALA A 320 17.92 37.64 -11.50
CA ALA A 320 17.70 38.95 -10.91
C ALA A 320 18.94 39.43 -10.13
N CYS A 321 19.25 40.72 -10.21
CA CYS A 321 20.42 41.28 -9.53
C CYS A 321 20.16 41.39 -8.01
N LEU A 322 21.09 40.90 -7.18
CA LEU A 322 21.04 40.98 -5.72
C LEU A 322 20.87 42.45 -5.24
N THR A 323 19.69 42.81 -4.77
CA THR A 323 19.45 44.10 -4.11
C THR A 323 19.89 44.04 -2.65
N ALA A 324 20.73 44.98 -2.22
CA ALA A 324 21.38 44.95 -0.93
C ALA A 324 20.43 45.14 0.27
N LYS A 325 20.57 44.23 1.25
CA LYS A 325 20.21 44.32 2.69
C LYS A 325 18.73 44.58 3.04
N GLY A 326 18.08 43.51 3.53
CA GLY A 326 16.97 43.61 4.49
C GLY A 326 15.55 43.31 3.98
N GLN A 327 15.38 42.62 2.85
CA GLN A 327 14.06 42.22 2.36
C GLN A 327 13.86 40.69 2.30
N ARG A 328 12.58 40.28 2.30
CA ARG A 328 12.07 38.90 2.32
C ARG A 328 12.65 38.07 1.18
N ASN A 329 12.96 36.81 1.45
CA ASN A 329 13.20 35.80 0.42
C ASN A 329 11.83 35.35 -0.11
N ASP A 330 11.41 35.88 -1.25
CA ASP A 330 10.18 35.47 -1.91
C ASP A 330 10.36 35.42 -3.44
N PHE A 331 9.36 34.86 -4.11
CA PHE A 331 9.37 34.62 -5.56
C PHE A 331 9.43 35.91 -6.40
N ASP A 332 9.08 37.06 -5.80
CA ASP A 332 9.07 38.35 -6.48
C ASP A 332 10.46 38.99 -6.55
N VAL A 333 11.39 38.65 -5.64
CA VAL A 333 12.73 39.27 -5.56
C VAL A 333 13.91 38.35 -5.86
N GLU A 334 13.79 37.02 -5.71
CA GLU A 334 14.91 36.09 -5.88
C GLU A 334 14.78 35.16 -7.09
N THR A 335 15.91 34.62 -7.58
CA THR A 335 15.94 33.59 -8.64
C THR A 335 16.18 32.20 -8.03
N PHE A 336 15.23 31.28 -8.22
CA PHE A 336 15.26 29.91 -7.76
C PHE A 336 15.53 28.95 -8.91
N ALA A 337 16.60 28.15 -8.83
CA ALA A 337 16.88 27.08 -9.78
C ALA A 337 16.31 25.75 -9.26
N VAL A 338 15.46 25.10 -10.06
CA VAL A 338 14.85 23.81 -9.70
C VAL A 338 15.50 22.69 -10.51
N GLN A 339 16.05 21.70 -9.79
CA GLN A 339 16.58 20.46 -10.35
C GLN A 339 15.87 19.28 -9.68
N SER A 340 15.26 18.37 -10.47
CA SER A 340 14.77 17.10 -9.91
C SER A 340 15.96 16.22 -9.56
N ALA A 341 16.21 16.05 -8.27
CA ALA A 341 17.29 15.20 -7.80
C ALA A 341 16.94 13.69 -7.85
N THR A 342 15.66 13.30 -8.07
CA THR A 342 15.23 11.89 -7.85
C THR A 342 14.14 11.27 -8.76
N GLY A 343 13.50 11.97 -9.71
CA GLY A 343 12.45 11.36 -10.56
C GLY A 343 11.05 11.32 -9.92
N GLU A 344 10.23 10.26 -10.19
CA GLU A 344 8.77 10.12 -9.89
C GLU A 344 8.34 10.15 -8.39
N LEU A 345 9.25 10.42 -7.44
CA LEU A 345 8.98 10.34 -6.00
C LEU A 345 9.06 11.72 -5.33
N CYS A 346 8.03 12.08 -4.54
CA CYS A 346 8.01 13.34 -3.77
C CYS A 346 8.69 13.21 -2.39
N HIS A 347 9.35 14.28 -1.92
CA HIS A 347 10.00 14.35 -0.60
C HIS A 347 9.00 14.39 0.57
N THR A 348 9.47 14.09 1.80
CA THR A 348 8.66 14.11 3.03
C THR A 348 8.03 15.49 3.28
N LEU A 349 6.72 15.55 3.49
CA LEU A 349 6.03 16.74 3.97
C LEU A 349 6.42 16.92 5.45
N ASN A 350 7.18 17.96 5.76
CA ASN A 350 7.51 18.32 7.12
C ASN A 350 6.98 19.75 7.42
N ALA A 351 6.65 20.03 8.68
CA ALA A 351 6.16 21.34 9.09
C ALA A 351 7.26 22.45 9.10
N GLU A 352 8.53 22.06 8.97
CA GLU A 352 9.72 22.93 9.08
C GLU A 352 10.31 23.36 7.74
N SER A 353 9.71 23.01 6.60
CA SER A 353 10.24 23.32 5.25
C SER A 353 10.10 24.80 4.86
N GLY A 354 9.86 25.70 5.81
CA GLY A 354 9.65 27.12 5.57
C GLY A 354 10.59 28.00 6.39
N GLU A 355 11.04 29.10 5.76
CA GLU A 355 12.03 30.06 6.27
C GLU A 355 11.71 30.69 7.64
N THR A 356 10.48 30.54 8.16
CA THR A 356 10.00 31.20 9.39
C THR A 356 9.57 30.24 10.50
N GLY A 357 9.53 28.92 10.26
CA GLY A 357 9.02 27.95 11.25
C GLY A 357 7.51 28.09 11.57
N LYS A 358 6.74 28.82 10.74
CA LYS A 358 5.29 29.07 10.94
C LYS A 358 4.35 28.29 10.01
N GLY A 359 4.87 27.38 9.18
CA GLY A 359 4.07 26.58 8.25
C GLY A 359 3.73 27.26 6.93
N ASP A 360 4.48 28.30 6.54
CA ASP A 360 4.24 29.09 5.32
C ASP A 360 4.80 28.45 4.03
N ALA A 361 5.46 27.29 4.12
CA ALA A 361 6.02 26.61 2.95
C ALA A 361 5.16 25.42 2.51
N ALA A 362 4.60 25.56 1.31
CA ALA A 362 3.92 24.47 0.63
C ALA A 362 4.92 23.71 -0.27
N PRO A 363 4.84 22.37 -0.33
CA PRO A 363 5.61 21.57 -1.28
C PRO A 363 5.29 22.00 -2.72
N CYS A 364 6.26 22.03 -3.63
CA CYS A 364 6.05 22.42 -5.03
C CYS A 364 6.19 21.22 -5.96
N ILE A 365 5.42 21.21 -7.06
CA ILE A 365 5.50 20.23 -8.15
C ILE A 365 5.70 20.95 -9.48
N ALA A 366 6.61 20.43 -10.31
CA ALA A 366 6.74 20.83 -11.71
C ALA A 366 5.72 20.05 -12.55
N ARG A 367 4.77 20.76 -13.15
CA ARG A 367 3.85 20.28 -14.16
C ARG A 367 4.41 20.62 -15.54
N CYS A 368 4.81 19.62 -16.31
CA CYS A 368 4.99 19.82 -17.74
C CYS A 368 3.66 19.55 -18.44
N GLY A 369 3.11 20.56 -19.13
CA GLY A 369 1.81 20.48 -19.78
C GLY A 369 1.64 21.55 -20.85
N GLU A 370 1.09 21.09 -21.99
CA GLU A 370 0.92 21.77 -23.29
C GLU A 370 2.18 21.84 -24.16
N HIS A 371 2.06 21.25 -25.35
CA HIS A 371 3.03 21.34 -26.44
C HIS A 371 2.58 22.44 -27.38
N ALA A 372 3.43 23.43 -27.64
CA ALA A 372 3.21 24.40 -28.72
C ALA A 372 4.13 24.04 -29.90
N ALA A 373 3.55 23.82 -31.07
CA ALA A 373 4.26 23.53 -32.32
C ALA A 373 4.51 24.82 -33.11
N PHE A 374 5.73 24.99 -33.63
CA PHE A 374 6.13 26.17 -34.40
C PHE A 374 6.83 25.78 -35.72
N PRO A 375 6.48 26.42 -36.85
CA PRO A 375 7.32 26.49 -38.03
C PRO A 375 8.14 27.79 -38.08
N GLU A 376 9.33 27.71 -38.67
CA GLU A 376 10.12 28.86 -39.11
C GLU A 376 9.61 29.31 -40.49
N ASN A 377 9.30 30.60 -40.65
CA ASN A 377 8.91 31.14 -41.96
C ASN A 377 10.13 31.39 -42.86
N THR A 378 9.90 31.80 -44.12
CA THR A 378 10.95 32.09 -45.10
C THR A 378 11.88 33.26 -44.73
N ARG A 379 11.60 33.97 -43.64
CA ARG A 379 12.39 35.06 -43.07
C ARG A 379 13.14 34.66 -41.78
N GLY A 380 13.06 33.41 -41.35
CA GLY A 380 13.72 32.94 -40.13
C GLY A 380 12.94 33.22 -38.84
N GLU A 381 11.66 33.63 -38.93
CA GLU A 381 10.84 33.95 -37.76
C GLU A 381 10.02 32.74 -37.31
N VAL A 382 9.94 32.53 -36.00
CA VAL A 382 9.12 31.49 -35.34
C VAL A 382 7.70 32.00 -35.14
N ARG A 383 6.67 31.24 -35.54
CA ARG A 383 5.24 31.62 -35.37
C ARG A 383 4.38 30.46 -34.87
N LEU A 384 3.33 30.76 -34.11
CA LEU A 384 2.29 29.79 -33.74
C LEU A 384 1.43 29.45 -34.96
N VAL A 385 1.24 28.16 -35.26
CA VAL A 385 0.26 27.73 -36.26
C VAL A 385 -1.14 27.88 -35.66
N ASN A 386 -2.04 28.57 -36.36
CA ASN A 386 -3.45 28.81 -35.97
C ASN A 386 -3.67 29.48 -34.61
N GLY A 387 -2.63 30.06 -33.99
CA GLY A 387 -2.73 30.81 -32.74
C GLY A 387 -2.73 29.96 -31.46
N ASP A 388 -2.88 28.62 -31.55
CA ASP A 388 -2.95 27.73 -30.39
C ASP A 388 -1.79 26.72 -30.27
N GLY A 389 -1.01 26.53 -31.35
CA GLY A 389 0.18 25.66 -31.34
C GLY A 389 -0.12 24.16 -31.23
N GLN A 390 -1.36 23.71 -31.47
CA GLN A 390 -1.76 22.30 -31.29
C GLN A 390 -1.39 21.39 -32.49
N ILE A 391 -1.00 21.96 -33.64
CA ILE A 391 -0.79 21.22 -34.90
C ILE A 391 0.56 21.64 -35.53
N THR A 392 1.36 20.67 -35.98
CA THR A 392 2.63 20.91 -36.70
C THR A 392 2.39 21.01 -38.21
N GLY A 393 3.17 21.83 -38.91
CA GLY A 393 3.12 21.94 -40.38
C GLY A 393 3.67 20.70 -41.10
N ALA A 394 3.28 20.48 -42.36
CA ALA A 394 3.77 19.37 -43.18
C ALA A 394 5.30 19.43 -43.39
N LEU A 395 5.98 18.28 -43.30
CA LEU A 395 7.41 18.15 -43.57
C LEU A 395 7.72 18.59 -45.01
N SER A 396 8.57 19.60 -45.18
CA SER A 396 9.04 20.02 -46.51
C SER A 396 10.27 19.20 -46.92
N ALA A 397 10.35 18.80 -48.20
CA ALA A 397 11.47 18.02 -48.75
C ALA A 397 12.79 18.81 -48.88
N GLY A 398 12.85 20.04 -48.35
CA GLY A 398 13.90 21.02 -48.60
C GLY A 398 15.17 20.92 -47.76
N GLY A 399 15.30 19.89 -46.91
CA GLY A 399 16.57 19.53 -46.28
C GLY A 399 17.26 20.63 -45.47
N GLY A 400 16.55 21.28 -44.55
CA GLY A 400 17.20 22.06 -43.48
C GLY A 400 17.90 23.36 -43.90
N LYS A 401 17.54 23.96 -45.04
CA LYS A 401 18.04 25.29 -45.43
C LYS A 401 17.39 26.40 -44.57
N PRO A 402 18.11 27.47 -44.19
CA PRO A 402 17.54 28.63 -43.50
C PRO A 402 16.31 29.16 -44.24
N GLY A 403 15.19 29.35 -43.53
CA GLY A 403 13.90 29.73 -44.12
C GLY A 403 13.03 28.59 -44.66
N GLN A 404 13.37 27.31 -44.39
CA GLN A 404 12.54 26.15 -44.74
C GLN A 404 12.13 25.25 -43.56
N GLY A 405 12.35 25.71 -42.33
CA GLY A 405 11.68 25.31 -41.08
C GLY A 405 11.84 23.86 -40.61
N TYR A 406 12.45 23.68 -39.43
CA TYR A 406 12.32 22.46 -38.64
C TYR A 406 11.02 22.51 -37.81
N PRO A 407 10.20 21.44 -37.78
CA PRO A 407 9.11 21.33 -36.82
C PRO A 407 9.70 21.30 -35.41
N SER A 408 9.39 22.31 -34.60
CA SER A 408 9.87 22.44 -33.22
C SER A 408 8.69 22.44 -32.25
N ILE A 409 8.87 21.78 -31.10
CA ILE A 409 7.91 21.76 -29.99
C ILE A 409 8.52 22.49 -28.80
N VAL A 410 7.81 23.46 -28.24
CA VAL A 410 8.10 23.98 -26.89
C VAL A 410 7.23 23.23 -25.89
N THR A 411 7.86 22.70 -24.84
CA THR A 411 7.17 22.06 -23.73
C THR A 411 7.09 23.05 -22.58
N ARG A 412 5.88 23.44 -22.18
CA ARG A 412 5.70 24.34 -21.03
C ARG A 412 5.83 23.54 -19.73
N CYS A 413 6.75 23.95 -18.86
CA CYS A 413 6.94 23.39 -17.53
C CYS A 413 6.66 24.51 -16.51
N GLU A 414 5.64 24.31 -15.66
CA GLU A 414 5.20 25.26 -14.63
C GLU A 414 5.39 24.62 -13.25
N VAL A 415 5.93 25.35 -12.28
CA VAL A 415 6.04 24.86 -10.89
C VAL A 415 4.94 25.51 -10.05
N ARG A 416 4.11 24.69 -9.39
CA ARG A 416 3.08 25.17 -8.45
C ARG A 416 3.14 24.47 -7.11
N ARG A 417 2.60 25.11 -6.07
CA ARG A 417 2.38 24.48 -4.76
C ARG A 417 1.42 23.30 -4.91
N LEU A 418 1.66 22.19 -4.19
CA LEU A 418 0.63 21.18 -3.97
C LEU A 418 -0.44 21.83 -3.14
N THR A 419 -1.69 21.59 -3.53
CA THR A 419 -2.87 22.01 -2.78
C THR A 419 -3.01 21.17 -1.52
N PRO A 420 -3.74 21.64 -0.49
CA PRO A 420 -3.92 20.82 0.72
C PRO A 420 -4.64 19.51 0.42
N LYS A 421 -5.53 19.49 -0.58
CA LYS A 421 -6.18 18.27 -1.09
C LYS A 421 -5.17 17.24 -1.61
N GLU A 422 -4.15 17.67 -2.33
CA GLU A 422 -3.08 16.78 -2.80
C GLU A 422 -2.23 16.29 -1.62
N CYS A 423 -1.96 17.15 -0.64
CA CYS A 423 -1.27 16.77 0.59
C CYS A 423 -2.08 15.77 1.44
N GLU A 424 -3.40 15.92 1.52
CA GLU A 424 -4.32 14.96 2.16
C GLU A 424 -4.19 13.58 1.51
N ARG A 425 -4.24 13.51 0.18
CA ARG A 425 -4.04 12.26 -0.58
C ARG A 425 -2.67 11.63 -0.35
N LEU A 426 -1.60 12.43 -0.28
CA LEU A 426 -0.25 11.94 0.00
C LEU A 426 -0.12 11.30 1.40
N GLN A 427 -0.99 11.68 2.34
CA GLN A 427 -1.07 11.10 3.68
C GLN A 427 -2.18 10.03 3.80
N GLY A 428 -2.94 9.79 2.72
CA GLY A 428 -4.05 8.84 2.66
C GLY A 428 -5.36 9.31 3.30
N PHE A 429 -5.53 10.61 3.50
CA PHE A 429 -6.80 11.18 3.97
C PHE A 429 -7.82 11.33 2.83
N PRO A 430 -9.14 11.31 3.15
CA PRO A 430 -10.17 11.69 2.19
C PRO A 430 -9.99 13.12 1.67
N ASP A 431 -10.46 13.35 0.45
CA ASP A 431 -10.45 14.68 -0.16
C ASP A 431 -11.24 15.69 0.70
N GLY A 432 -10.62 16.84 1.01
CA GLY A 432 -11.24 17.90 1.79
C GLY A 432 -11.27 17.61 3.29
N TRP A 433 -10.52 16.62 3.80
CA TRP A 433 -10.52 16.24 5.21
C TRP A 433 -10.31 17.42 6.16
N THR A 434 -9.37 18.30 5.83
CA THR A 434 -9.03 19.51 6.61
C THR A 434 -9.78 20.76 6.17
N LEU A 435 -10.60 20.68 5.12
CA LEU A 435 -11.43 21.78 4.64
C LEU A 435 -12.71 21.89 5.47
N ILE A 436 -12.57 22.38 6.69
CA ILE A 436 -13.68 22.53 7.65
C ILE A 436 -14.17 23.98 7.72
N PRO A 437 -15.42 24.22 8.15
CA PRO A 437 -15.88 25.56 8.50
C PRO A 437 -15.16 26.09 9.75
N GLU A 438 -14.58 27.28 9.65
CA GLU A 438 -13.97 28.09 10.72
C GLU A 438 -14.63 29.49 10.80
N LYS A 439 -14.09 30.35 11.68
CA LYS A 439 -14.54 31.74 11.79
C LYS A 439 -14.36 32.46 10.45
N LYS A 440 -15.35 33.30 10.10
CA LYS A 440 -15.34 34.11 8.87
C LYS A 440 -14.04 34.92 8.78
N ARG A 441 -13.31 34.72 7.70
CA ARG A 441 -12.06 35.40 7.36
C ARG A 441 -12.37 36.73 6.66
N ASN A 442 -11.57 37.75 6.94
CA ASN A 442 -11.72 39.07 6.33
C ASN A 442 -11.24 39.12 4.87
N ALA A 443 -10.33 38.22 4.47
CA ALA A 443 -9.80 38.15 3.12
C ALA A 443 -9.43 36.70 2.73
N LEU A 444 -9.59 36.39 1.45
CA LEU A 444 -9.11 35.16 0.78
C LEU A 444 -8.01 35.56 -0.21
N ALA A 445 -6.97 34.74 -0.33
CA ALA A 445 -5.96 34.96 -1.37
C ALA A 445 -6.57 34.70 -2.76
N ALA A 446 -6.12 35.41 -3.80
CA ALA A 446 -6.74 35.34 -5.13
C ALA A 446 -6.63 33.94 -5.77
N ASP A 447 -5.50 33.26 -5.54
CA ASP A 447 -5.24 31.88 -5.93
C ASP A 447 -6.12 30.88 -5.17
N GLU A 448 -6.29 31.07 -3.87
CA GLU A 448 -7.18 30.26 -3.02
C GLU A 448 -8.65 30.39 -3.46
N LEU A 449 -9.12 31.62 -3.71
CA LEU A 449 -10.48 31.87 -4.19
C LEU A 449 -10.70 31.30 -5.60
N ALA A 450 -9.71 31.42 -6.50
CA ALA A 450 -9.78 30.82 -7.84
C ALA A 450 -9.87 29.29 -7.76
N TYR A 451 -9.10 28.65 -6.88
CA TYR A 451 -9.15 27.21 -6.65
C TYR A 451 -10.49 26.75 -6.08
N LEU A 452 -11.02 27.47 -5.07
CA LEU A 452 -12.33 27.16 -4.48
C LEU A 452 -13.45 27.28 -5.51
N ARG A 453 -13.43 28.30 -6.38
CA ARG A 453 -14.40 28.44 -7.47
C ARG A 453 -14.27 27.34 -8.53
N LEU A 454 -13.06 26.89 -8.83
CA LEU A 454 -12.83 25.80 -9.78
C LEU A 454 -13.34 24.45 -9.24
N THR A 455 -13.17 24.21 -7.95
CA THR A 455 -13.49 22.92 -7.31
C THR A 455 -14.90 22.86 -6.71
N HIS A 456 -15.46 24.02 -6.37
CA HIS A 456 -16.79 24.21 -5.79
C HIS A 456 -17.49 25.41 -6.46
N PRO A 457 -17.89 25.29 -7.74
CA PRO A 457 -18.41 26.42 -8.53
C PRO A 457 -19.70 27.02 -7.96
N ASP A 458 -20.48 26.23 -7.23
CA ASP A 458 -21.77 26.63 -6.66
C ASP A 458 -21.64 27.14 -5.22
N MET A 459 -20.44 27.23 -4.65
CA MET A 459 -20.22 27.68 -3.27
C MET A 459 -20.42 29.20 -3.14
N PRO A 460 -21.30 29.66 -2.24
CA PRO A 460 -21.44 31.08 -1.93
C PRO A 460 -20.12 31.68 -1.42
N GLU A 461 -19.81 32.92 -1.81
CA GLU A 461 -18.58 33.60 -1.39
C GLU A 461 -18.50 33.71 0.15
N GLU A 462 -19.62 33.93 0.83
CA GLU A 462 -19.64 33.95 2.29
C GLU A 462 -19.24 32.61 2.91
N GLU A 463 -19.60 31.50 2.28
CA GLU A 463 -19.22 30.14 2.72
C GLU A 463 -17.73 29.90 2.49
N ALA A 464 -17.18 30.34 1.33
CA ALA A 464 -15.75 30.29 1.05
C ALA A 464 -14.91 31.05 2.10
N HIS A 465 -15.40 32.22 2.55
CA HIS A 465 -14.76 33.00 3.61
C HIS A 465 -14.80 32.32 4.99
N ARG A 466 -15.64 31.31 5.17
CA ARG A 466 -15.71 30.52 6.41
C ARG A 466 -14.91 29.22 6.30
N LEU A 467 -14.18 28.96 5.22
CA LEU A 467 -13.34 27.77 5.15
C LEU A 467 -11.97 27.97 5.78
N ALA A 468 -11.48 26.90 6.42
CA ALA A 468 -10.14 26.79 6.98
C ALA A 468 -9.06 27.28 6.00
N ALA A 469 -8.16 28.13 6.49
CA ALA A 469 -7.04 28.62 5.70
C ALA A 469 -6.02 27.52 5.40
N ASP A 470 -5.34 27.63 4.25
CA ASP A 470 -4.39 26.62 3.78
C ASP A 470 -3.18 26.40 4.70
N GLY A 471 -2.63 27.44 5.33
CA GLY A 471 -1.47 27.32 6.23
C GLY A 471 -1.67 26.33 7.39
N PRO A 472 -2.71 26.54 8.25
CA PRO A 472 -3.08 25.58 9.28
C PRO A 472 -3.32 24.16 8.77
N ARG A 473 -3.93 24.02 7.57
CA ARG A 473 -4.17 22.73 6.92
C ARG A 473 -2.85 22.04 6.58
N TYR A 474 -1.91 22.71 5.93
CA TYR A 474 -0.58 22.13 5.62
C TYR A 474 0.17 21.70 6.88
N LYS A 475 0.18 22.55 7.92
CA LYS A 475 0.83 22.21 9.20
C LYS A 475 0.25 20.94 9.80
N ALA A 476 -1.08 20.85 9.85
CA ALA A 476 -1.79 19.71 10.41
C ALA A 476 -1.56 18.42 9.60
N ILE A 477 -1.62 18.49 8.27
CA ILE A 477 -1.33 17.35 7.38
C ILE A 477 0.13 16.91 7.50
N GLY A 478 1.07 17.86 7.58
CA GLY A 478 2.50 17.59 7.72
C GLY A 478 2.87 16.93 9.05
N ASN A 479 2.15 17.25 10.13
CA ASN A 479 2.31 16.64 11.45
C ASN A 479 1.57 15.31 11.61
N SER A 480 0.58 15.03 10.76
CA SER A 480 -0.24 13.81 10.85
C SER A 480 0.51 12.52 10.52
N MET A 481 -0.01 11.39 10.99
CA MET A 481 0.45 10.06 10.59
C MET A 481 -0.10 9.70 9.20
N ALA A 482 0.57 8.80 8.49
CA ALA A 482 0.06 8.29 7.21
C ALA A 482 -1.05 7.26 7.48
N VAL A 483 -2.27 7.53 7.01
CA VAL A 483 -3.46 6.69 7.21
C VAL A 483 -3.21 5.22 6.82
N PRO A 484 -2.57 4.89 5.68
CA PRO A 484 -2.40 3.49 5.30
C PRO A 484 -1.42 2.72 6.20
N VAL A 485 -0.45 3.41 6.80
CA VAL A 485 0.45 2.80 7.79
C VAL A 485 -0.32 2.47 9.06
N MET A 486 -1.15 3.41 9.54
CA MET A 486 -2.02 3.18 10.70
C MET A 486 -3.02 2.06 10.43
N ARG A 487 -3.54 1.96 9.20
CA ARG A 487 -4.42 0.87 8.77
C ARG A 487 -3.72 -0.48 8.87
N TRP A 488 -2.52 -0.58 8.30
CA TRP A 488 -1.73 -1.81 8.33
C TRP A 488 -1.40 -2.29 9.75
N ILE A 489 -1.03 -1.37 10.64
CA ILE A 489 -0.79 -1.70 12.07
C ILE A 489 -2.09 -2.14 12.75
N GLY A 490 -3.19 -1.40 12.52
CA GLY A 490 -4.51 -1.71 13.09
C GLY A 490 -5.04 -3.07 12.68
N ASP A 491 -4.93 -3.44 11.39
CA ASP A 491 -5.33 -4.75 10.88
C ASP A 491 -4.56 -5.89 11.62
N ARG A 492 -3.26 -5.71 11.87
CA ARG A 492 -2.44 -6.70 12.59
C ARG A 492 -2.77 -6.80 14.07
N ILE A 493 -3.01 -5.67 14.74
CA ILE A 493 -3.49 -5.68 16.13
C ILE A 493 -4.86 -6.38 16.21
N ALA A 494 -5.78 -6.05 15.30
CA ALA A 494 -7.10 -6.67 15.24
C ALA A 494 -7.02 -8.19 15.06
N ASN A 495 -6.14 -8.66 14.17
CA ASN A 495 -5.95 -10.08 13.93
C ASN A 495 -5.55 -10.82 15.22
N GLN A 496 -4.58 -10.32 15.98
CA GLN A 496 -4.16 -10.98 17.21
C GLN A 496 -5.22 -10.93 18.32
N ILE A 497 -5.88 -9.79 18.52
CA ILE A 497 -6.96 -9.68 19.51
C ILE A 497 -8.14 -10.61 19.16
N MET A 498 -8.49 -10.74 17.88
CA MET A 498 -9.59 -11.59 17.41
C MET A 498 -9.26 -13.09 17.40
N LEU A 499 -8.00 -13.46 17.14
CA LEU A 499 -7.52 -14.84 17.24
C LEU A 499 -7.81 -15.43 18.63
N VAL A 500 -7.69 -14.63 19.69
CA VAL A 500 -7.76 -15.11 21.07
C VAL A 500 -9.19 -15.10 21.62
N ALA A 501 -10.03 -14.15 21.20
CA ALA A 501 -11.47 -14.17 21.51
C ALA A 501 -12.13 -15.49 21.05
N SER A 502 -11.63 -16.08 19.97
CA SER A 502 -12.08 -17.38 19.46
C SER A 502 -11.60 -18.59 20.28
N VAL A 503 -10.51 -18.44 21.04
CA VAL A 503 -9.93 -19.50 21.87
C VAL A 503 -10.47 -19.43 23.30
N ALA A 504 -10.67 -18.22 23.85
CA ALA A 504 -11.14 -18.01 25.22
C ALA A 504 -12.62 -18.43 25.45
N GLU A 505 -13.44 -18.56 24.40
CA GLU A 505 -14.80 -19.11 24.50
C GLU A 505 -14.84 -20.66 24.58
N THR A 506 -13.69 -21.34 24.53
CA THR A 506 -13.61 -22.78 24.80
C THR A 506 -13.26 -23.08 26.26
N ARG A 507 -14.16 -22.74 27.19
CA ARG A 507 -14.28 -23.58 28.40
C ARG A 507 -14.96 -24.90 27.97
N PRO A 508 -14.55 -26.07 28.49
CA PRO A 508 -15.32 -27.28 28.29
C PRO A 508 -16.64 -27.08 29.05
N VAL A 509 -17.69 -26.72 28.33
CA VAL A 509 -19.05 -26.85 28.84
C VAL A 509 -19.30 -28.34 28.87
N ASP A 510 -19.57 -28.90 30.05
CA ASP A 510 -20.18 -30.22 30.16
C ASP A 510 -21.48 -30.19 29.37
N LEU A 511 -21.43 -30.75 28.16
CA LEU A 511 -22.56 -30.83 27.25
C LEU A 511 -23.68 -31.62 27.93
N PRO A 512 -24.87 -31.06 28.16
CA PRO A 512 -26.01 -31.88 28.50
C PRO A 512 -26.25 -32.83 27.33
N ALA A 513 -26.43 -34.12 27.65
CA ALA A 513 -26.64 -35.16 26.66
C ALA A 513 -27.74 -34.75 25.66
N LEU A 514 -27.37 -34.59 24.39
CA LEU A 514 -28.30 -34.31 23.31
C LEU A 514 -29.36 -35.42 23.26
N PRO A 515 -30.66 -35.07 23.18
CA PRO A 515 -31.70 -36.07 23.04
C PRO A 515 -31.49 -36.81 21.71
N ALA A 516 -31.54 -38.14 21.79
CA ALA A 516 -31.26 -39.02 20.67
C ALA A 516 -32.23 -38.77 19.49
N ALA A 517 -31.75 -38.09 18.46
CA ALA A 517 -32.48 -37.91 17.19
C ALA A 517 -31.71 -38.55 16.02
N LYS A 518 -32.08 -39.83 15.80
CA LYS A 518 -32.08 -40.63 14.56
C LYS A 518 -31.48 -40.02 13.28
N LYS A 519 -30.20 -40.34 13.03
CA LYS A 519 -29.64 -41.07 11.85
C LYS A 519 -28.13 -40.79 11.82
N LYS A 520 -27.31 -41.84 12.03
CA LYS A 520 -25.85 -41.78 11.90
C LYS A 520 -25.49 -41.24 10.50
N ARG A 521 -24.92 -40.02 10.42
CA ARG A 521 -24.16 -39.56 9.25
C ARG A 521 -22.79 -40.23 9.29
N ALA A 522 -22.28 -40.61 8.11
CA ALA A 522 -20.91 -41.11 7.97
C ALA A 522 -19.90 -40.02 8.40
N PRO A 523 -18.76 -40.37 9.01
CA PRO A 523 -17.73 -39.42 9.39
C PRO A 523 -17.23 -38.63 8.17
N ALA A 524 -16.84 -37.37 8.38
CA ALA A 524 -16.16 -36.57 7.36
C ALA A 524 -14.89 -37.33 6.90
N ARG A 525 -14.76 -37.55 5.60
CA ARG A 525 -13.68 -38.32 4.98
C ARG A 525 -12.39 -37.51 5.02
N LYS A 526 -11.29 -38.09 5.52
CA LYS A 526 -10.00 -37.38 5.66
C LYS A 526 -9.34 -37.15 4.30
N VAL A 527 -8.72 -35.99 4.08
CA VAL A 527 -7.99 -35.67 2.83
C VAL A 527 -6.88 -36.69 2.53
N ALA A 528 -6.24 -37.26 3.56
CA ALA A 528 -5.21 -38.28 3.42
C ALA A 528 -5.68 -39.62 2.80
N GLU A 529 -7.00 -39.86 2.70
CA GLU A 529 -7.58 -41.09 2.16
C GLU A 529 -8.01 -40.96 0.68
N ASP A 530 -7.92 -39.75 0.10
CA ASP A 530 -8.25 -39.51 -1.30
C ASP A 530 -7.00 -39.65 -2.19
N LYS A 531 -7.15 -40.31 -3.34
CA LYS A 531 -6.08 -40.46 -4.35
C LYS A 531 -5.47 -39.12 -4.79
N TYR A 532 -6.31 -38.07 -4.79
CA TYR A 532 -5.95 -36.71 -5.14
C TYR A 532 -6.58 -35.74 -4.14
N PRO A 533 -5.80 -34.85 -3.49
CA PRO A 533 -6.34 -33.76 -2.69
C PRO A 533 -7.44 -32.98 -3.42
N ARG A 534 -8.54 -32.73 -2.71
CA ARG A 534 -9.67 -31.95 -3.21
C ARG A 534 -9.39 -30.46 -3.07
N SER A 535 -10.04 -29.67 -3.93
CA SER A 535 -10.12 -28.22 -3.70
C SER A 535 -11.08 -27.93 -2.55
N PHE A 536 -10.74 -26.93 -1.74
CA PHE A 536 -11.60 -26.38 -0.68
C PHE A 536 -12.86 -25.69 -1.25
N LEU A 537 -12.83 -25.28 -2.51
CA LEU A 537 -13.91 -24.52 -3.14
C LEU A 537 -14.75 -25.42 -4.06
N LYS A 538 -16.06 -25.42 -3.82
CA LYS A 538 -17.00 -25.98 -4.79
C LYS A 538 -17.14 -24.99 -5.93
N TRP A 539 -16.76 -25.41 -7.14
CA TRP A 539 -16.75 -24.55 -8.32
C TRP A 539 -17.36 -25.29 -9.50
N ALA A 540 -18.03 -24.56 -10.37
CA ALA A 540 -18.56 -25.13 -11.61
C ALA A 540 -17.40 -25.59 -12.49
N GLY A 541 -17.56 -26.74 -13.15
CA GLY A 541 -16.53 -27.30 -14.02
C GLY A 541 -15.40 -28.05 -13.32
N GLY A 542 -15.41 -28.20 -11.99
CA GLY A 542 -14.33 -28.86 -11.23
C GLY A 542 -13.92 -30.23 -11.81
N LYS A 543 -12.64 -30.36 -12.16
CA LYS A 543 -12.07 -31.49 -12.91
C LYS A 543 -11.60 -32.68 -12.07
N HIS A 544 -12.03 -32.78 -10.82
CA HIS A 544 -11.54 -33.82 -9.89
C HIS A 544 -11.85 -35.24 -10.38
N SER A 545 -13.03 -35.46 -11.00
CA SER A 545 -13.44 -36.78 -11.47
C SER A 545 -12.71 -37.28 -12.72
N VAL A 546 -12.03 -36.39 -13.45
CA VAL A 546 -11.31 -36.68 -14.70
C VAL A 546 -9.82 -36.34 -14.62
N LEU A 547 -9.33 -36.22 -13.38
CA LEU A 547 -7.96 -35.77 -13.12
C LEU A 547 -6.93 -36.82 -13.57
N ASP A 548 -7.28 -38.11 -13.49
CA ASP A 548 -6.45 -39.20 -14.01
C ASP A 548 -6.18 -39.03 -15.51
N GLU A 549 -7.22 -38.75 -16.29
CA GLU A 549 -7.15 -38.56 -17.73
C GLU A 549 -6.39 -37.28 -18.09
N ILE A 550 -6.58 -36.19 -17.34
CA ILE A 550 -5.84 -34.94 -17.53
C ILE A 550 -4.35 -35.15 -17.25
N LEU A 551 -4.00 -35.76 -16.11
CA LEU A 551 -2.61 -35.96 -15.72
C LEU A 551 -1.88 -36.96 -16.63
N ALA A 552 -2.60 -37.94 -17.21
CA ALA A 552 -2.04 -38.88 -18.17
C ALA A 552 -1.50 -38.21 -19.45
N VAL A 553 -2.04 -37.05 -19.83
CA VAL A 553 -1.58 -36.29 -21.01
C VAL A 553 -0.92 -34.97 -20.69
N MET A 554 -0.85 -34.60 -19.42
CA MET A 554 -0.14 -33.42 -18.96
C MET A 554 1.36 -33.59 -19.25
N PRO A 555 1.97 -32.75 -20.10
CA PRO A 555 3.38 -32.88 -20.40
C PRO A 555 4.25 -32.34 -19.26
N ALA A 556 5.48 -32.84 -19.14
CA ALA A 556 6.46 -32.23 -18.23
C ALA A 556 6.89 -30.84 -18.72
N GLY A 557 7.10 -29.92 -17.78
CA GLY A 557 7.60 -28.57 -18.02
C GLY A 557 8.09 -27.86 -16.74
N LYS A 558 8.56 -26.63 -16.91
CA LYS A 558 9.19 -25.81 -15.85
C LYS A 558 8.20 -25.01 -15.02
N ARG A 559 7.06 -24.62 -15.60
CA ARG A 559 6.02 -23.80 -14.98
C ARG A 559 4.67 -24.15 -15.62
N LEU A 560 3.65 -24.29 -14.79
CA LEU A 560 2.26 -24.46 -15.22
C LEU A 560 1.60 -23.09 -15.36
N ILE A 561 0.81 -22.90 -16.40
CA ILE A 561 0.01 -21.70 -16.63
C ILE A 561 -1.44 -22.15 -16.77
N GLU A 562 -2.31 -21.70 -15.87
CA GLU A 562 -3.76 -21.94 -15.93
C GLU A 562 -4.51 -20.62 -16.11
N PRO A 563 -4.94 -20.25 -17.32
CA PRO A 563 -5.69 -19.01 -17.58
C PRO A 563 -7.12 -19.01 -17.03
N PHE A 564 -7.63 -20.18 -16.64
CA PHE A 564 -8.96 -20.41 -16.07
C PHE A 564 -8.83 -21.29 -14.83
N VAL A 565 -8.20 -20.78 -13.77
CA VAL A 565 -7.83 -21.61 -12.61
C VAL A 565 -9.03 -22.18 -11.86
N GLY A 566 -10.15 -21.46 -11.79
CA GLY A 566 -11.36 -21.92 -11.09
C GLY A 566 -11.08 -22.40 -9.65
N SER A 567 -11.51 -23.62 -9.30
CA SER A 567 -11.22 -24.19 -7.97
C SER A 567 -9.76 -24.59 -7.75
N GLY A 568 -8.90 -24.53 -8.77
CA GLY A 568 -7.48 -24.87 -8.64
C GLY A 568 -7.17 -26.37 -8.63
N THR A 569 -8.11 -27.20 -9.06
CA THR A 569 -7.98 -28.66 -8.94
C THR A 569 -6.75 -29.21 -9.67
N VAL A 570 -6.39 -28.65 -10.83
CA VAL A 570 -5.27 -29.15 -11.64
C VAL A 570 -3.93 -28.72 -11.03
N PHE A 571 -3.66 -27.44 -10.78
CA PHE A 571 -2.36 -27.03 -10.24
C PHE A 571 -2.03 -27.64 -8.88
N ILE A 572 -3.05 -27.88 -8.02
CA ILE A 572 -2.85 -28.57 -6.74
C ILE A 572 -2.22 -29.95 -6.98
N ASN A 573 -2.69 -30.67 -8.00
CA ASN A 573 -2.38 -32.07 -8.25
C ASN A 573 -1.32 -32.33 -9.35
N ALA A 574 -1.07 -31.38 -10.25
CA ALA A 574 -0.22 -31.58 -11.44
C ALA A 574 1.29 -31.63 -11.17
N GLY A 575 1.72 -31.49 -9.92
CA GLY A 575 3.14 -31.67 -9.53
C GLY A 575 4.11 -30.54 -9.92
N PHE A 576 3.64 -29.47 -10.55
CA PHE A 576 4.49 -28.32 -10.91
C PHE A 576 4.89 -27.49 -9.68
N LYS A 577 6.17 -27.08 -9.64
CA LYS A 577 6.72 -26.21 -8.59
C LYS A 577 6.38 -24.74 -8.81
N ARG A 578 6.31 -24.29 -10.07
CA ARG A 578 6.03 -22.89 -10.43
C ARG A 578 4.72 -22.81 -11.21
N ASN A 579 3.87 -21.86 -10.85
CA ASN A 579 2.52 -21.76 -11.35
C ASN A 579 2.12 -20.30 -11.57
N LEU A 580 1.59 -19.98 -12.75
CA LEU A 580 0.90 -18.73 -13.06
C LEU A 580 -0.58 -19.04 -13.23
N LEU A 581 -1.43 -18.49 -12.38
CA LEU A 581 -2.82 -18.91 -12.19
C LEU A 581 -3.74 -17.70 -12.38
N GLY A 582 -4.46 -17.69 -13.50
CA GLY A 582 -5.34 -16.62 -13.92
C GLY A 582 -6.81 -16.95 -13.77
N ASP A 583 -7.62 -15.95 -13.46
CA ASP A 583 -9.08 -15.98 -13.61
C ASP A 583 -9.58 -14.55 -13.82
N ILE A 584 -10.75 -14.42 -14.46
CA ILE A 584 -11.41 -13.12 -14.60
C ILE A 584 -12.14 -12.71 -13.33
N ASN A 585 -12.42 -13.65 -12.41
CA ASN A 585 -13.14 -13.38 -11.18
C ASN A 585 -12.20 -12.76 -10.10
N PRO A 586 -12.36 -11.47 -9.76
CA PRO A 586 -11.50 -10.80 -8.79
C PRO A 586 -11.69 -11.32 -7.36
N ASP A 587 -12.88 -11.82 -7.01
CA ASP A 587 -13.16 -12.35 -5.66
C ASP A 587 -12.46 -13.70 -5.44
N LEU A 588 -12.41 -14.54 -6.48
CA LEU A 588 -11.69 -15.79 -6.48
C LEU A 588 -10.18 -15.55 -6.37
N ILE A 589 -9.62 -14.64 -7.18
CA ILE A 589 -8.19 -14.32 -7.15
C ILE A 589 -7.80 -13.68 -5.82
N ASN A 590 -8.64 -12.80 -5.26
CA ASN A 590 -8.43 -12.28 -3.92
C ASN A 590 -8.40 -13.41 -2.89
N LEU A 591 -9.36 -14.36 -2.93
CA LEU A 591 -9.38 -15.50 -2.01
C LEU A 591 -8.08 -16.32 -2.05
N PHE A 592 -7.58 -16.65 -3.24
CA PHE A 592 -6.31 -17.38 -3.37
C PHE A 592 -5.12 -16.58 -2.84
N ASN A 593 -5.01 -15.30 -3.21
CA ASN A 593 -3.93 -14.43 -2.71
C ASN A 593 -3.95 -14.30 -1.19
N GLN A 594 -5.13 -14.17 -0.58
CA GLN A 594 -5.24 -14.08 0.87
C GLN A 594 -5.02 -15.42 1.58
N LEU A 595 -5.40 -16.55 1.00
CA LEU A 595 -5.04 -17.86 1.55
C LEU A 595 -3.54 -18.16 1.45
N GLN A 596 -2.85 -17.63 0.43
CA GLN A 596 -1.40 -17.76 0.31
C GLN A 596 -0.64 -16.83 1.28
N GLY A 597 -1.18 -15.63 1.55
CA GLY A 597 -0.54 -14.61 2.41
C GLY A 597 -0.92 -14.65 3.87
N ASN A 598 -2.20 -14.92 4.16
CA ASN A 598 -2.83 -14.78 5.48
C ASN A 598 -3.79 -15.98 5.76
N PRO A 599 -3.34 -17.23 5.62
CA PRO A 599 -4.23 -18.41 5.66
C PRO A 599 -5.08 -18.48 6.93
N ASP A 600 -4.46 -18.35 8.11
CA ASP A 600 -5.17 -18.50 9.38
C ASP A 600 -6.25 -17.43 9.57
N ALA A 601 -5.97 -16.19 9.19
CA ALA A 601 -6.93 -15.09 9.28
C ALA A 601 -8.16 -15.34 8.40
N VAL A 602 -7.96 -15.78 7.15
CA VAL A 602 -9.06 -16.11 6.24
C VAL A 602 -9.84 -17.31 6.74
N ILE A 603 -9.16 -18.39 7.12
CA ILE A 603 -9.78 -19.65 7.55
C ILE A 603 -10.62 -19.44 8.81
N ASN A 604 -10.05 -18.81 9.84
CA ASN A 604 -10.74 -18.59 11.10
C ASN A 604 -11.95 -17.66 10.93
N THR A 605 -11.78 -16.56 10.20
CA THR A 605 -12.87 -15.61 9.94
C THR A 605 -13.99 -16.27 9.13
N ALA A 606 -13.66 -16.99 8.06
CA ALA A 606 -14.66 -17.69 7.24
C ALA A 606 -15.39 -18.77 8.03
N HIS A 607 -14.69 -19.47 8.92
CA HIS A 607 -15.29 -20.49 9.78
C HIS A 607 -16.27 -19.89 10.79
N GLN A 608 -15.94 -18.75 11.40
CA GLN A 608 -16.84 -18.02 12.30
C GLN A 608 -18.08 -17.50 11.56
N LEU A 609 -17.88 -16.89 10.39
CA LEU A 609 -18.99 -16.40 9.55
C LEU A 609 -19.93 -17.54 9.15
N GLU A 610 -19.40 -18.70 8.75
CA GLU A 610 -20.19 -19.87 8.39
C GLU A 610 -20.98 -20.43 9.59
N LYS A 611 -20.33 -20.58 10.75
CA LYS A 611 -20.97 -21.00 12.00
C LYS A 611 -22.09 -20.06 12.45
N GLY A 612 -21.92 -18.75 12.27
CA GLY A 612 -22.93 -17.74 12.59
C GLY A 612 -24.08 -17.65 11.56
N CYS A 613 -23.92 -18.24 10.37
CA CYS A 613 -24.88 -18.16 9.27
C CYS A 613 -26.01 -19.20 9.38
N LEU A 614 -26.74 -19.18 10.51
CA LEU A 614 -27.82 -20.14 10.80
C LEU A 614 -29.19 -19.69 10.32
N THR A 615 -29.34 -18.42 9.92
CA THR A 615 -30.59 -17.82 9.48
C THR A 615 -30.44 -17.12 8.13
N ASN A 616 -31.56 -16.87 7.46
CA ASN A 616 -31.56 -16.14 6.20
C ASN A 616 -31.12 -14.69 6.41
N GLU A 617 -31.47 -14.11 7.56
CA GLU A 617 -31.11 -12.74 7.95
C GLU A 617 -29.59 -12.62 8.13
N ALA A 618 -28.96 -13.59 8.80
CA ALA A 618 -27.50 -13.64 8.95
C ALA A 618 -26.81 -13.82 7.58
N TYR A 619 -27.34 -14.69 6.72
CA TYR A 619 -26.82 -14.84 5.36
C TYR A 619 -26.92 -13.55 4.54
N VAL A 620 -28.06 -12.86 4.61
CA VAL A 620 -28.26 -11.59 3.90
C VAL A 620 -27.29 -10.53 4.42
N ALA A 621 -27.06 -10.44 5.73
CA ALA A 621 -26.07 -9.50 6.28
C ALA A 621 -24.66 -9.77 5.75
N ILE A 622 -24.20 -11.03 5.74
CA ILE A 622 -22.90 -11.43 5.17
C ILE A 622 -22.83 -11.06 3.68
N ARG A 623 -23.92 -11.31 2.93
CA ARG A 623 -23.98 -11.02 1.50
C ARG A 623 -23.98 -9.52 1.21
N ASP A 624 -24.70 -8.73 2.01
CA ASP A 624 -24.80 -7.29 1.84
C ASP A 624 -23.47 -6.62 2.19
N GLU A 625 -22.78 -7.12 3.23
CA GLU A 625 -21.41 -6.69 3.55
C GLU A 625 -20.43 -7.01 2.40
N PHE A 626 -20.47 -8.24 1.87
CA PHE A 626 -19.67 -8.63 0.70
C PHE A 626 -19.96 -7.75 -0.52
N ASN A 627 -21.24 -7.48 -0.78
CA ASN A 627 -21.68 -6.63 -1.88
C ASN A 627 -21.35 -5.14 -1.68
N GLY A 628 -21.18 -4.71 -0.43
CA GLY A 628 -20.79 -3.34 -0.09
C GLY A 628 -19.37 -2.99 -0.53
N ARG A 629 -18.50 -4.00 -0.76
CA ARG A 629 -17.11 -3.83 -1.25
C ARG A 629 -16.24 -2.90 -0.38
N GLN A 630 -16.64 -2.67 0.88
CA GLN A 630 -15.91 -1.85 1.84
C GLN A 630 -14.97 -2.68 2.74
N ALA A 631 -15.18 -4.01 2.78
CA ALA A 631 -14.35 -4.91 3.56
C ALA A 631 -12.92 -4.99 3.00
N HIS A 632 -11.92 -5.00 3.89
CA HIS A 632 -10.53 -5.23 3.52
C HIS A 632 -10.34 -6.62 2.89
N ALA A 633 -9.31 -6.78 2.06
CA ALA A 633 -9.06 -7.95 1.23
C ALA A 633 -9.20 -9.31 1.95
N VAL A 634 -8.65 -9.44 3.16
CA VAL A 634 -8.75 -10.67 4.00
C VAL A 634 -10.20 -10.96 4.42
N ARG A 635 -10.91 -9.95 4.93
CA ARG A 635 -12.31 -10.10 5.34
C ARG A 635 -13.22 -10.33 4.13
N HIS A 636 -12.95 -9.64 3.02
CA HIS A 636 -13.66 -9.84 1.76
C HIS A 636 -13.47 -11.26 1.20
N ALA A 637 -12.25 -11.82 1.31
CA ALA A 637 -11.98 -13.24 1.00
C ALA A 637 -12.73 -14.20 1.93
N ALA A 638 -12.76 -13.91 3.24
CA ALA A 638 -13.49 -14.73 4.21
C ALA A 638 -15.01 -14.69 4.00
N LEU A 639 -15.57 -13.52 3.71
CA LEU A 639 -16.97 -13.32 3.33
C LEU A 639 -17.29 -14.12 2.06
N PHE A 640 -16.44 -14.03 1.03
CA PHE A 640 -16.59 -14.81 -0.20
C PHE A 640 -16.62 -16.31 0.07
N LEU A 641 -15.66 -16.83 0.84
CA LEU A 641 -15.59 -18.25 1.19
C LEU A 641 -16.82 -18.69 1.99
N ALA A 642 -17.24 -17.91 2.99
CA ALA A 642 -18.45 -18.18 3.77
C ALA A 642 -19.71 -18.19 2.89
N LEU A 643 -19.86 -17.24 1.97
CA LEU A 643 -20.96 -17.22 1.01
C LEU A 643 -20.95 -18.45 0.11
N MET A 644 -19.80 -18.81 -0.44
CA MET A 644 -19.66 -20.00 -1.30
C MET A 644 -19.98 -21.30 -0.56
N ARG A 645 -19.81 -21.35 0.76
CA ARG A 645 -20.20 -22.51 1.60
C ARG A 645 -21.69 -22.52 1.96
N THR A 646 -22.32 -21.36 2.10
CA THR A 646 -23.68 -21.23 2.65
C THR A 646 -24.74 -20.95 1.58
N CYS A 647 -24.34 -20.54 0.37
CA CYS A 647 -25.25 -20.28 -0.75
C CYS A 647 -25.76 -21.57 -1.40
N PHE A 648 -26.83 -21.43 -2.19
CA PHE A 648 -27.39 -22.55 -2.94
C PHE A 648 -26.36 -23.19 -3.87
N ASN A 649 -26.10 -24.49 -3.65
CA ASN A 649 -25.17 -25.32 -4.41
C ASN A 649 -23.72 -24.84 -4.52
N GLY A 650 -23.28 -23.85 -3.75
CA GLY A 650 -21.95 -23.25 -3.91
C GLY A 650 -21.81 -22.54 -5.26
N LEU A 651 -22.89 -21.93 -5.76
CA LEU A 651 -22.88 -21.18 -7.01
C LEU A 651 -22.20 -19.82 -6.78
N CYS A 652 -21.29 -19.45 -7.69
CA CYS A 652 -20.77 -18.09 -7.78
C CYS A 652 -21.57 -17.35 -8.87
N ARG A 653 -22.40 -16.37 -8.52
CA ARG A 653 -23.20 -15.61 -9.51
C ARG A 653 -23.41 -14.17 -9.08
N TYR A 654 -23.23 -13.28 -10.05
CA TYR A 654 -23.38 -11.85 -9.91
C TYR A 654 -24.45 -11.34 -10.87
N ASN A 655 -25.14 -10.27 -10.50
CA ASN A 655 -26.02 -9.54 -11.41
C ASN A 655 -25.23 -8.56 -12.31
N LEU A 656 -25.91 -7.86 -13.21
CA LEU A 656 -25.29 -6.87 -14.10
C LEU A 656 -24.63 -5.68 -13.37
N LYS A 657 -24.95 -5.46 -12.09
CA LYS A 657 -24.29 -4.46 -11.24
C LYS A 657 -23.06 -5.01 -10.51
N GLY A 658 -22.64 -6.24 -10.80
CA GLY A 658 -21.50 -6.89 -10.14
C GLY A 658 -21.79 -7.36 -8.70
N LEU A 659 -23.06 -7.39 -8.28
CA LEU A 659 -23.45 -7.79 -6.93
C LEU A 659 -23.79 -9.29 -6.89
N PHE A 660 -23.25 -9.99 -5.91
CA PHE A 660 -23.53 -11.40 -5.64
C PHE A 660 -25.00 -11.59 -5.27
N ASN A 661 -25.68 -12.50 -5.97
CA ASN A 661 -27.15 -12.61 -5.90
C ASN A 661 -27.65 -14.05 -5.71
N VAL A 662 -26.81 -14.95 -5.20
CA VAL A 662 -27.26 -16.30 -4.87
C VAL A 662 -28.02 -16.29 -3.55
N GLY A 663 -29.06 -17.12 -3.46
CA GLY A 663 -29.88 -17.27 -2.26
C GLY A 663 -29.23 -18.21 -1.24
N TRP A 664 -29.61 -18.05 0.02
CA TRP A 664 -29.18 -18.92 1.12
C TRP A 664 -29.65 -20.36 0.91
N ASN A 665 -28.78 -21.32 1.22
CA ASN A 665 -29.15 -22.72 1.29
C ASN A 665 -29.64 -23.05 2.71
N LYS A 666 -30.95 -23.27 2.89
CA LYS A 666 -31.57 -23.60 4.20
C LYS A 666 -31.00 -24.85 4.89
N LYS A 667 -30.19 -25.67 4.20
CA LYS A 667 -29.47 -26.82 4.76
C LYS A 667 -28.06 -26.48 5.27
N ALA A 668 -27.66 -25.20 5.24
CA ALA A 668 -26.30 -24.73 5.50
C ALA A 668 -25.79 -25.05 6.91
N GLY A 669 -26.63 -25.06 7.94
CA GLY A 669 -26.24 -25.47 9.31
C GLY A 669 -25.78 -26.93 9.46
N THR A 670 -25.65 -27.66 8.36
CA THR A 670 -25.10 -29.03 8.32
C THR A 670 -24.01 -29.21 7.26
N ASN A 671 -23.49 -28.12 6.69
CA ASN A 671 -22.48 -28.15 5.63
C ASN A 671 -21.10 -28.45 6.20
N TYR A 672 -20.32 -29.21 5.44
CA TYR A 672 -18.91 -29.48 5.74
C TYR A 672 -18.11 -28.18 5.58
N PHE A 673 -17.32 -27.80 6.58
CA PHE A 673 -16.31 -26.74 6.42
C PHE A 673 -14.98 -27.39 6.00
N PRO A 674 -14.38 -26.98 4.87
CA PRO A 674 -13.23 -27.66 4.26
C PRO A 674 -11.90 -27.29 4.94
N LEU A 675 -11.80 -27.50 6.26
CA LEU A 675 -10.62 -27.10 7.03
C LEU A 675 -9.37 -27.84 6.56
N ASP A 676 -9.48 -29.16 6.37
CA ASP A 676 -8.35 -29.99 5.93
C ASP A 676 -7.87 -29.57 4.53
N GLU A 677 -8.78 -29.28 3.59
CA GLU A 677 -8.41 -28.83 2.25
C GLU A 677 -7.81 -27.42 2.25
N LEU A 678 -8.30 -26.52 3.11
CA LEU A 678 -7.74 -25.18 3.28
C LEU A 678 -6.33 -25.22 3.87
N GLN A 679 -6.12 -26.06 4.89
CA GLN A 679 -4.80 -26.29 5.49
C GLN A 679 -3.85 -26.96 4.49
N HIS A 680 -4.34 -27.93 3.71
CA HIS A 680 -3.56 -28.54 2.64
C HIS A 680 -3.12 -27.51 1.60
N PHE A 681 -4.04 -26.64 1.16
CA PHE A 681 -3.72 -25.55 0.24
C PHE A 681 -2.68 -24.59 0.81
N ALA A 682 -2.86 -24.15 2.06
CA ALA A 682 -1.92 -23.24 2.73
C ALA A 682 -0.53 -23.86 2.92
N GLY A 683 -0.45 -25.18 3.09
CA GLY A 683 0.80 -25.94 3.22
C GLY A 683 1.54 -26.23 1.92
N LEU A 684 0.98 -25.88 0.74
CA LEU A 684 1.60 -26.18 -0.55
C LEU A 684 2.96 -25.47 -0.70
N GLN A 685 4.02 -26.26 -0.80
CA GLN A 685 5.38 -25.78 -1.08
C GLN A 685 5.57 -25.55 -2.59
N LYS A 686 4.82 -24.59 -3.15
CA LYS A 686 4.82 -24.22 -4.58
C LYS A 686 4.96 -22.71 -4.75
N GLU A 687 5.70 -22.27 -5.76
CA GLU A 687 5.66 -20.90 -6.26
C GLU A 687 4.35 -20.71 -7.03
N MET A 688 3.46 -19.89 -6.49
CA MET A 688 2.12 -19.63 -7.03
C MET A 688 1.95 -18.12 -7.22
N THR A 689 1.63 -17.71 -8.43
CA THR A 689 1.27 -16.33 -8.77
C THR A 689 -0.17 -16.30 -9.26
N PHE A 690 -1.06 -15.66 -8.49
CA PHE A 690 -2.47 -15.52 -8.84
C PHE A 690 -2.73 -14.14 -9.45
N VAL A 691 -3.35 -14.09 -10.64
CA VAL A 691 -3.57 -12.85 -11.39
C VAL A 691 -5.03 -12.73 -11.81
N CYS A 692 -5.63 -11.57 -11.55
CA CYS A 692 -6.97 -11.24 -12.03
C CYS A 692 -6.84 -10.60 -13.40
N ALA A 693 -6.93 -11.39 -14.46
CA ALA A 693 -6.71 -10.94 -15.84
C ALA A 693 -7.52 -11.79 -16.83
N GLY A 694 -7.69 -11.26 -18.05
CA GLY A 694 -8.23 -12.02 -19.17
C GLY A 694 -7.30 -13.17 -19.56
N PHE A 695 -7.86 -14.20 -20.21
CA PHE A 695 -7.07 -15.37 -20.60
C PHE A 695 -5.99 -14.99 -21.63
N GLU A 696 -6.22 -13.97 -22.46
CA GLU A 696 -5.27 -13.47 -23.46
C GLU A 696 -3.96 -13.01 -22.80
N ASP A 697 -4.04 -12.24 -21.72
CA ASP A 697 -2.88 -11.70 -21.00
C ASP A 697 -2.08 -12.81 -20.30
N VAL A 698 -2.79 -13.80 -19.74
CA VAL A 698 -2.17 -14.92 -19.02
C VAL A 698 -1.47 -15.86 -20.01
N ILE A 699 -2.10 -16.18 -21.13
CA ILE A 699 -1.51 -17.00 -22.21
C ILE A 699 -0.36 -16.25 -22.90
N GLY A 700 -0.44 -14.92 -22.99
CA GLY A 700 0.62 -14.06 -23.53
C GLY A 700 1.97 -14.26 -22.85
N GLN A 701 1.98 -14.64 -21.56
CA GLN A 701 3.19 -14.90 -20.78
C GLN A 701 3.80 -16.29 -20.99
N ALA A 702 3.14 -17.18 -21.74
CA ALA A 702 3.62 -18.53 -22.02
C ALA A 702 4.73 -18.53 -23.08
N GLY A 703 5.82 -19.25 -22.81
CA GLY A 703 6.94 -19.44 -23.73
C GLY A 703 7.62 -20.80 -23.57
N GLU A 704 8.89 -20.89 -23.97
CA GLU A 704 9.65 -22.14 -23.98
C GLU A 704 9.74 -22.79 -22.59
N GLY A 705 9.28 -24.04 -22.50
CA GLY A 705 9.32 -24.83 -21.28
C GLY A 705 8.12 -24.61 -20.35
N ASP A 706 7.18 -23.73 -20.68
CA ASP A 706 5.90 -23.62 -20.01
C ASP A 706 4.91 -24.68 -20.49
N VAL A 707 3.99 -25.06 -19.60
CA VAL A 707 2.83 -25.91 -19.91
C VAL A 707 1.58 -25.11 -19.63
N VAL A 708 0.75 -24.92 -20.64
CA VAL A 708 -0.54 -24.21 -20.51
C VAL A 708 -1.65 -25.25 -20.39
N PHE A 709 -2.39 -25.22 -19.28
CA PHE A 709 -3.62 -25.99 -19.11
C PHE A 709 -4.82 -25.05 -19.14
N CYS A 710 -5.74 -25.27 -20.06
CA CYS A 710 -6.94 -24.45 -20.23
C CYS A 710 -8.22 -25.26 -19.99
N ASP A 711 -9.10 -24.71 -19.16
CA ASP A 711 -10.44 -25.23 -18.90
C ASP A 711 -11.47 -24.09 -19.01
N PRO A 712 -11.75 -23.60 -20.23
CA PRO A 712 -12.67 -22.49 -20.44
C PRO A 712 -14.12 -22.88 -20.10
N PRO A 713 -15.03 -21.92 -19.93
CA PRO A 713 -16.46 -22.19 -19.96
C PRO A 713 -16.86 -22.95 -21.25
N TYR A 714 -17.60 -24.05 -21.12
CA TYR A 714 -17.90 -24.93 -22.26
C TYR A 714 -18.94 -24.33 -23.21
N GLU A 715 -18.74 -24.56 -24.51
CA GLU A 715 -19.73 -24.27 -25.53
C GLU A 715 -20.92 -25.24 -25.39
N PRO A 716 -22.17 -24.74 -25.36
CA PRO A 716 -23.35 -25.60 -25.28
C PRO A 716 -23.52 -26.49 -26.52
N MET A 717 -24.08 -27.68 -26.33
CA MET A 717 -24.46 -28.56 -27.44
C MET A 717 -25.63 -27.96 -28.23
N PRO A 718 -25.79 -28.27 -29.53
CA PRO A 718 -26.80 -27.67 -30.42
C PRO A 718 -28.26 -27.71 -29.90
N ASP A 719 -28.57 -28.62 -28.96
CA ASP A 719 -29.92 -28.87 -28.43
C ASP A 719 -30.04 -28.59 -26.91
N GLU A 720 -28.98 -28.09 -26.25
CA GLU A 720 -28.97 -27.79 -24.81
C GLU A 720 -28.97 -26.26 -24.58
N SER A 721 -29.96 -25.74 -23.84
CA SER A 721 -29.97 -24.33 -23.44
C SER A 721 -28.82 -24.05 -22.48
N GLY A 722 -27.72 -23.50 -23.00
CA GLY A 722 -26.51 -23.18 -22.23
C GLY A 722 -26.78 -22.16 -21.13
N PHE A 723 -26.74 -22.58 -19.87
CA PHE A 723 -26.79 -21.68 -18.72
C PHE A 723 -25.37 -21.50 -18.15
N THR A 724 -24.52 -20.73 -18.83
CA THR A 724 -23.14 -20.41 -18.41
C THR A 724 -22.87 -18.90 -18.47
N ALA A 725 -23.75 -18.10 -17.84
CA ALA A 725 -23.48 -16.68 -17.58
C ALA A 725 -22.81 -16.54 -16.21
N TYR A 726 -21.47 -16.64 -16.17
CA TYR A 726 -20.66 -16.20 -15.02
C TYR A 726 -20.19 -14.77 -15.32
N SER A 727 -20.42 -13.86 -14.37
CA SER A 727 -19.97 -12.45 -14.38
C SER A 727 -20.30 -11.63 -15.64
N GLY A 728 -21.58 -11.28 -15.86
CA GLY A 728 -22.00 -10.15 -16.71
C GLY A 728 -21.74 -10.23 -18.23
N ASN A 729 -20.74 -10.98 -18.69
CA ASN A 729 -20.30 -11.15 -20.06
C ASN A 729 -20.24 -12.65 -20.37
N ALA A 730 -21.08 -13.13 -21.29
CA ALA A 730 -21.07 -14.53 -21.70
C ALA A 730 -19.74 -14.88 -22.42
N PHE A 731 -19.21 -16.09 -22.18
CA PHE A 731 -18.08 -16.61 -22.95
C PHE A 731 -18.59 -17.11 -24.31
N THR A 732 -18.41 -16.30 -25.35
CA THR A 732 -18.95 -16.57 -26.69
C THR A 732 -18.03 -17.49 -27.51
N PHE A 733 -18.55 -18.03 -28.61
CA PHE A 733 -17.73 -18.77 -29.58
C PHE A 733 -16.60 -17.92 -30.21
N GLU A 734 -16.78 -16.60 -30.29
CA GLU A 734 -15.69 -15.68 -30.68
C GLU A 734 -14.55 -15.70 -29.65
N HIS A 735 -14.87 -15.70 -28.36
CA HIS A 735 -13.88 -15.87 -27.30
C HIS A 735 -13.19 -17.24 -27.37
N GLN A 736 -13.91 -18.32 -27.71
CA GLN A 736 -13.32 -19.64 -27.97
C GLN A 736 -12.30 -19.57 -29.12
N THR A 737 -12.62 -18.82 -30.19
CA THR A 737 -11.72 -18.65 -31.34
C THR A 737 -10.44 -17.91 -30.93
N ARG A 738 -10.57 -16.77 -30.23
CA ARG A 738 -9.41 -16.02 -29.72
C ARG A 738 -8.56 -16.83 -28.73
N LEU A 739 -9.19 -17.65 -27.90
CA LEU A 739 -8.50 -18.58 -27.01
C LEU A 739 -7.61 -19.54 -27.79
N VAL A 740 -8.14 -20.19 -28.82
CA VAL A 740 -7.38 -21.12 -29.66
C VAL A 740 -6.23 -20.41 -30.38
N GLU A 741 -6.46 -19.22 -30.93
CA GLU A 741 -5.40 -18.41 -31.54
C GLU A 741 -4.26 -18.09 -30.56
N GLY A 742 -4.62 -17.69 -29.32
CA GLY A 742 -3.65 -17.45 -28.25
C GLY A 742 -2.84 -18.69 -27.89
N LEU A 743 -3.48 -19.86 -27.83
CA LEU A 743 -2.81 -21.14 -27.53
C LEU A 743 -1.88 -21.58 -28.65
N VAL A 744 -2.28 -21.42 -29.91
CA VAL A 744 -1.42 -21.68 -31.07
C VAL A 744 -0.22 -20.72 -31.06
N ALA A 745 -0.43 -19.45 -30.71
CA ALA A 745 0.67 -18.49 -30.57
C ALA A 745 1.63 -18.87 -29.43
N ALA A 746 1.12 -19.33 -28.28
CA ALA A 746 1.93 -19.84 -27.18
C ALA A 746 2.74 -21.07 -27.59
N ARG A 747 2.14 -21.98 -28.36
CA ARG A 747 2.83 -23.14 -28.92
C ARG A 747 3.98 -22.74 -29.84
N LYS A 748 3.77 -21.74 -30.72
CA LYS A 748 4.82 -21.19 -31.58
C LYS A 748 5.98 -20.59 -30.79
N ARG A 749 5.73 -20.10 -29.57
CA ARG A 749 6.77 -19.62 -28.62
C ARG A 749 7.46 -20.75 -27.83
N GLY A 750 7.09 -22.01 -28.05
CA GLY A 750 7.71 -23.18 -27.41
C GLY A 750 6.97 -23.72 -26.18
N ALA A 751 5.78 -23.20 -25.86
CA ALA A 751 4.94 -23.77 -24.81
C ALA A 751 4.33 -25.11 -25.27
N LYS A 752 3.89 -25.94 -24.32
CA LYS A 752 3.07 -27.13 -24.57
C LYS A 752 1.65 -26.84 -24.07
N VAL A 753 0.63 -27.26 -24.81
CA VAL A 753 -0.75 -26.91 -24.48
C VAL A 753 -1.60 -28.15 -24.23
N VAL A 754 -2.45 -28.07 -23.20
CA VAL A 754 -3.53 -29.01 -22.91
C VAL A 754 -4.81 -28.20 -22.68
N ILE A 755 -5.90 -28.56 -23.35
CA ILE A 755 -7.20 -27.89 -23.20
C ILE A 755 -8.33 -28.92 -23.08
N THR A 756 -9.31 -28.66 -22.21
CA THR A 756 -10.54 -29.47 -22.11
C THR A 756 -11.76 -28.67 -22.54
N ASN A 757 -12.71 -29.30 -23.24
CA ASN A 757 -13.95 -28.65 -23.67
C ASN A 757 -15.07 -29.68 -23.93
N SER A 758 -16.25 -29.23 -24.36
CA SER A 758 -17.32 -30.11 -24.86
C SER A 758 -16.98 -30.71 -26.23
N SER A 759 -17.63 -31.82 -26.59
CA SER A 759 -17.54 -32.43 -27.94
C SER A 759 -18.41 -31.73 -28.99
N ALA A 760 -18.80 -30.46 -28.78
CA ALA A 760 -19.60 -29.72 -29.75
C ALA A 760 -18.91 -29.72 -31.13
N PRO A 761 -19.62 -29.98 -32.25
CA PRO A 761 -19.00 -30.10 -33.56
C PRO A 761 -18.15 -28.88 -33.97
N SER A 762 -18.60 -27.68 -33.59
CA SER A 762 -17.87 -26.42 -33.83
C SER A 762 -16.53 -26.35 -33.09
N VAL A 763 -16.44 -26.90 -31.87
CA VAL A 763 -15.21 -26.96 -31.07
C VAL A 763 -14.25 -28.00 -31.65
N VAL A 764 -14.76 -29.19 -31.99
CA VAL A 764 -13.96 -30.26 -32.61
C VAL A 764 -13.34 -29.76 -33.91
N ASP A 765 -14.13 -29.09 -34.76
CA ASP A 765 -13.66 -28.52 -36.01
C ASP A 765 -12.63 -27.39 -35.80
N LEU A 766 -12.87 -26.48 -34.85
CA LEU A 766 -11.92 -25.42 -34.49
C LEU A 766 -10.56 -25.97 -34.05
N TYR A 767 -10.55 -26.98 -33.17
CA TYR A 767 -9.33 -27.63 -32.68
C TYR A 767 -8.62 -28.41 -33.80
N THR A 768 -9.37 -29.13 -34.63
CA THR A 768 -8.82 -29.90 -35.76
C THR A 768 -8.09 -28.98 -36.74
N ARG A 769 -8.72 -27.87 -37.16
CA ARG A 769 -8.13 -26.92 -38.13
C ARG A 769 -6.88 -26.24 -37.60
N ASN A 770 -6.75 -26.11 -36.29
CA ASN A 770 -5.61 -25.50 -35.61
C ASN A 770 -4.55 -26.51 -35.15
N GLY A 771 -4.65 -27.77 -35.59
CA GLY A 771 -3.60 -28.78 -35.42
C GLY A 771 -3.58 -29.48 -34.07
N PHE A 772 -4.64 -29.36 -33.25
CA PHE A 772 -4.72 -30.05 -31.98
C PHE A 772 -4.95 -31.56 -32.18
N ARG A 773 -4.33 -32.37 -31.33
CA ARG A 773 -4.67 -33.80 -31.22
C ARG A 773 -5.78 -33.96 -30.18
N ILE A 774 -6.98 -34.31 -30.65
CA ILE A 774 -8.19 -34.46 -29.85
C ILE A 774 -8.31 -35.89 -29.32
N MET A 775 -8.75 -36.05 -28.08
CA MET A 775 -9.01 -37.33 -27.43
C MET A 775 -10.32 -37.25 -26.62
N PRO A 776 -11.05 -38.37 -26.47
CA PRO A 776 -12.25 -38.40 -25.64
C PRO A 776 -11.93 -38.26 -24.15
N LEU A 777 -12.77 -37.51 -23.44
CA LEU A 777 -12.71 -37.33 -21.98
C LEU A 777 -14.04 -37.81 -21.37
N ALA A 778 -14.04 -39.00 -20.78
CA ALA A 778 -15.26 -39.62 -20.25
C ALA A 778 -15.69 -39.01 -18.90
N ALA A 779 -16.42 -37.89 -18.92
CA ALA A 779 -16.89 -37.21 -17.72
C ALA A 779 -18.28 -37.71 -17.26
N ARG A 780 -18.37 -38.32 -16.06
CA ARG A 780 -19.67 -38.61 -15.42
C ARG A 780 -20.23 -37.35 -14.75
N ARG A 781 -21.12 -36.58 -15.41
CA ARG A 781 -21.80 -35.44 -14.77
C ARG A 781 -22.85 -35.92 -13.76
N SER A 782 -22.71 -35.52 -12.50
CA SER A 782 -23.63 -35.85 -11.40
C SER A 782 -24.44 -34.62 -10.93
N VAL A 783 -25.07 -33.88 -11.85
CA VAL A 783 -25.91 -32.73 -11.48
C VAL A 783 -27.16 -32.63 -12.38
N SER A 784 -28.15 -33.49 -12.12
CA SER A 784 -29.54 -33.33 -12.60
C SER A 784 -30.49 -33.76 -11.49
N CYS A 785 -31.57 -33.00 -11.26
CA CYS A 785 -32.58 -33.27 -10.23
C CYS A 785 -33.62 -34.33 -10.64
N LYS A 786 -33.47 -35.01 -11.79
CA LYS A 786 -34.34 -36.12 -12.22
C LYS A 786 -33.49 -37.37 -12.50
N GLY A 787 -33.86 -38.49 -11.87
CA GLY A 787 -33.10 -39.75 -11.92
C GLY A 787 -32.98 -40.37 -13.32
N ASP A 788 -33.94 -40.07 -14.20
CA ASP A 788 -34.11 -40.76 -15.48
C ASP A 788 -33.43 -40.07 -16.69
N THR A 789 -32.70 -38.97 -16.49
CA THR A 789 -32.02 -38.22 -17.59
C THR A 789 -30.49 -38.23 -17.52
N ARG A 790 -29.88 -39.15 -16.76
CA ARG A 790 -28.41 -39.26 -16.71
C ARG A 790 -27.84 -39.84 -18.02
N LYS A 791 -27.52 -38.97 -18.99
CA LYS A 791 -26.65 -39.31 -20.12
C LYS A 791 -25.19 -38.99 -19.77
N THR A 792 -24.25 -39.86 -20.17
CA THR A 792 -22.82 -39.54 -20.24
C THR A 792 -22.63 -38.42 -21.25
N ALA A 793 -22.05 -37.30 -20.82
CA ALA A 793 -21.60 -36.26 -21.74
C ALA A 793 -20.20 -36.64 -22.21
N ASP A 794 -19.99 -36.68 -23.52
CA ASP A 794 -18.68 -36.91 -24.11
C ASP A 794 -17.96 -35.56 -24.14
N ASP A 795 -17.18 -35.24 -23.11
CA ASP A 795 -16.28 -34.08 -23.16
C ASP A 795 -15.00 -34.48 -23.92
N ILE A 796 -14.15 -33.53 -24.30
CA ILE A 796 -12.89 -33.78 -25.01
C ILE A 796 -11.70 -33.16 -24.27
N ILE A 797 -10.54 -33.76 -24.46
CA ILE A 797 -9.24 -33.18 -24.11
C ILE A 797 -8.38 -33.11 -25.37
N ALA A 798 -7.74 -31.98 -25.61
CA ALA A 798 -6.94 -31.74 -26.78
C ALA A 798 -5.55 -31.20 -26.40
N VAL A 799 -4.53 -31.61 -27.16
CA VAL A 799 -3.13 -31.24 -26.90
C VAL A 799 -2.47 -30.65 -28.15
N LEU A 800 -1.53 -29.72 -27.96
CA LEU A 800 -0.78 -29.05 -29.02
C LEU A 800 0.74 -28.99 -28.77
#